data_AF-A0A7Z2ZLN2-F1
#
_entry.id   AF-A0A7Z2ZLN2-F1
#
_cell.length_a   1.000
_cell.length_b   1.000
_cell.length_c   1.000
_cell.angle_alpha   90.00
_cell.angle_beta   90.00
_cell.angle_gamma   90.00
#
_symmetry.space_group_name_H-M   'P 1'
#
loop_
_entity.id
_entity.type
_entity.pdbx_description
1 polymer ?
#
loop_
_entity_poly.entity_id
_entity_poly.type
_entity_poly.pdbx_seq_one_letter_code
_entity_poly.pdbx_strand_id
1 'polypeptide(L)'
;MSKLNANLTYIYKLRSSRLRKAKWHLDNYTLKEARNNEELIAIADSQALRFIREIRGIDQDENRNAVTRIRTEISTLKKERRTRVRGATISKLYDDLYSAVFMKDYISVIMDSMADFDRLNASKGFYINGLKYKRLLATPGGVKKNTVVYVSEEVYSTLADKIDNGRNKDIQLVPAKFEAYKALTCSASKPVPSPAGVLVVKDCKVPIVANIVHITEDGPEPTIRDIKDYELLNNNSDGYGLITPELSRRWAESLGLDYIPSGFCIRNAFTKGMLFTFDYYAWSKEIAESDEVLDVWGKKRSVSASEIILTESMLKLWNSYDSIEHYLSCCENGGYSYSVTKATPKKLENERNLNYQFIQSLHLSDEGIDELIEPTVSEIKEVLGGDYRKTLLFLKGIHMNEMSFEKSDFDFVKALMIEKEMINDPFVRKHVHKMISRRIQEAKMGELRIKGNYSILSGDPYSLCQSMFGMKITGLLKAGEFYHSYWSARGVEKVAGFRAPMTCHNNIRIFSLANTSEMNHWYRYMDTVTIFNSHDTTAQALNGADMDSDTVFTTNNPTIMQSIREQDAIICAQKTALKRIIVEEDLIRANKMSFGDQIGSITNRITAMYEILAKYPPGSNEYKTMEYRIKCGQNYQQNAIDQAKGIQSNPMPKSWYDYHANVIEESDSEEVAELKRFNQSIVAEKKPYFMIYRYPELKKKIDRFMSATEVNCRNRFGCTLEQLLAKADKTEEQTTFLRYYYIKMPVSQENSVMNKICRKVEGALAGVKELPINVKDYDYSRLKSDSGYPPIKYKEIAELYCVHRSEVKDYMALRAAGLVLSDEEVQVIDGRTFVEDAYRICNDAEQLCNIVIDLCYRTNQSKQFAWDIAGETIISHLLKANEYMISYPIADPEGDIEFKGERYAMLTSRYEGAD
;
A
#
# COMPACT_ATOMS: atom_id res chain seq x y z
N MET A 1 -1.41 -6.20 -9.07
CA MET A 1 -0.76 -5.25 -10.00
C MET A 1 0.75 -5.38 -9.88
N SER A 2 1.44 -5.74 -10.96
CA SER A 2 2.89 -5.95 -10.96
C SER A 2 3.62 -4.61 -10.88
N LYS A 3 4.50 -4.45 -9.89
CA LYS A 3 5.50 -3.37 -9.92
C LYS A 3 6.52 -3.76 -10.98
N LEU A 4 6.74 -2.89 -11.97
CA LEU A 4 7.78 -3.09 -12.98
C LEU A 4 9.15 -3.15 -12.27
N ASN A 5 9.97 -4.18 -12.51
CA ASN A 5 11.30 -4.34 -11.92
C ASN A 5 12.17 -3.09 -12.14
N ALA A 6 12.32 -2.24 -11.12
CA ALA A 6 13.06 -0.99 -11.21
C ALA A 6 14.52 -1.18 -10.78
N ASN A 7 15.45 -0.51 -11.45
CA ASN A 7 16.82 -0.37 -10.96
C ASN A 7 16.80 0.41 -9.64
N LEU A 8 17.47 -0.11 -8.61
CA LEU A 8 17.54 0.50 -7.28
C LEU A 8 18.80 1.37 -7.17
N THR A 9 18.66 2.52 -6.53
CA THR A 9 19.73 3.47 -6.19
C THR A 9 19.73 3.67 -4.69
N TYR A 10 20.90 3.63 -4.05
CA TYR A 10 21.01 3.92 -2.62
C TYR A 10 21.19 5.41 -2.36
N ILE A 11 20.50 5.92 -1.36
CA ILE A 11 20.60 7.30 -0.88
C ILE A 11 20.66 7.33 0.65
N TYR A 12 21.16 8.43 1.21
CA TYR A 12 21.00 8.66 2.64
C TYR A 12 19.55 9.04 2.99
N LYS A 13 19.04 8.48 4.09
CA LYS A 13 17.83 8.91 4.76
C LYS A 13 18.10 9.19 6.23
N LEU A 14 18.28 10.46 6.55
CA LEU A 14 18.74 10.91 7.86
C LEU A 14 17.62 11.54 8.67
N ARG A 15 17.73 11.51 10.00
CA ARG A 15 16.91 12.32 10.89
C ARG A 15 17.55 13.68 11.15
N SER A 16 16.75 14.73 11.27
CA SER A 16 17.27 16.07 11.56
C SER A 16 17.96 16.13 12.92
N SER A 17 17.54 15.33 13.90
CA SER A 17 18.22 15.22 15.19
C SER A 17 19.63 14.61 15.09
N ARG A 18 19.89 13.70 14.14
CA ARG A 18 21.23 13.17 13.85
C ARG A 18 22.14 14.30 13.38
N LEU A 19 21.67 15.09 12.40
CA LEU A 19 22.40 16.26 11.91
C LEU A 19 22.64 17.29 13.02
N ARG A 20 21.62 17.56 13.86
CA ARG A 20 21.76 18.46 15.01
C ARG A 20 22.81 18.00 16.01
N LYS A 21 22.85 16.70 16.34
CA LYS A 21 23.86 16.11 17.25
C LYS A 21 25.28 16.23 16.67
N ALA A 22 25.41 16.12 15.35
CA ALA A 22 26.65 16.36 14.61
C ALA A 22 26.92 17.87 14.39
N LYS A 23 26.21 18.77 15.08
CA LYS A 23 26.33 20.23 14.90
C LYS A 23 26.17 20.68 13.44
N TRP A 24 25.37 19.97 12.66
CA TRP A 24 25.08 20.19 11.23
C TRP A 24 26.24 19.87 10.28
N HIS A 25 27.29 19.21 10.78
CA HIS A 25 28.46 18.75 10.03
C HIS A 25 28.68 17.25 10.31
N LEU A 26 28.19 16.41 9.40
CA LEU A 26 28.35 14.96 9.49
C LEU A 26 29.57 14.52 8.66
N ASP A 27 30.75 14.61 9.29
CA ASP A 27 32.04 14.34 8.64
C ASP A 27 32.49 12.88 8.80
N ASN A 28 33.29 12.39 7.85
CA ASN A 28 33.83 11.02 7.80
C ASN A 28 32.75 9.92 7.83
N TYR A 29 31.56 10.23 7.34
CA TYR A 29 30.40 9.36 7.38
C TYR A 29 30.42 8.38 6.21
N THR A 30 30.70 7.11 6.52
CA THR A 30 30.89 6.04 5.53
C THR A 30 29.59 5.32 5.18
N LEU A 31 29.52 4.66 4.02
CA LEU A 31 28.39 3.79 3.67
C LEU A 31 28.19 2.64 4.67
N LYS A 32 29.28 2.12 5.23
CA LYS A 32 29.25 1.11 6.29
C LYS A 32 28.57 1.64 7.55
N GLU A 33 28.94 2.84 7.99
CA GLU A 33 28.28 3.49 9.13
C GLU A 33 26.80 3.77 8.84
N ALA A 34 26.48 4.28 7.65
CA ALA A 34 25.10 4.53 7.26
C ALA A 34 24.25 3.27 7.24
N ARG A 35 24.78 2.14 6.77
CA ARG A 35 24.11 0.84 6.83
C ARG A 35 23.91 0.38 8.27
N ASN A 36 24.94 0.48 9.11
CA ASN A 36 24.86 0.08 10.52
C ASN A 36 23.84 0.90 11.31
N ASN A 37 23.63 2.17 10.92
CA ASN A 37 22.65 3.05 11.52
C ASN A 37 21.27 2.99 10.83
N GLU A 38 21.10 2.16 9.80
CA GLU A 38 19.86 2.08 8.99
C GLU A 38 19.47 3.44 8.36
N GLU A 39 20.49 4.22 8.01
CA GLU A 39 20.44 5.55 7.41
C GLU A 39 20.69 5.52 5.89
N LEU A 40 20.81 4.32 5.31
CA LEU A 40 20.97 4.06 3.88
C LEU A 40 19.74 3.33 3.34
N ILE A 41 19.03 3.92 2.38
CA ILE A 41 17.83 3.30 1.79
C ILE A 41 17.97 3.11 0.29
N ALA A 42 17.32 2.07 -0.24
CA ALA A 42 17.16 1.88 -1.67
C ALA A 42 15.90 2.59 -2.17
N ILE A 43 16.04 3.38 -3.23
CA ILE A 43 14.92 3.98 -3.97
C ILE A 43 14.94 3.54 -5.43
N ALA A 44 13.76 3.40 -6.02
CA ALA A 44 13.62 3.09 -7.43
C ALA A 44 14.01 4.30 -8.31
N ASP A 45 14.43 4.01 -9.54
CA ASP A 45 14.83 5.04 -10.47
C ASP A 45 13.71 6.06 -10.78
N SER A 46 14.08 7.33 -10.95
CA SER A 46 13.17 8.46 -11.18
C SER A 46 13.82 9.50 -12.09
N GLN A 47 13.03 10.43 -12.63
CA GLN A 47 13.54 11.48 -13.51
C GLN A 47 14.57 12.37 -12.81
N ALA A 48 14.35 12.70 -11.54
CA ALA A 48 15.30 13.49 -10.75
C ALA A 48 16.66 12.80 -10.62
N LEU A 49 16.68 11.47 -10.40
CA LEU A 49 17.93 10.71 -10.34
C LEU A 49 18.63 10.64 -11.70
N ARG A 50 17.87 10.47 -12.79
CA ARG A 50 18.41 10.50 -14.15
C ARG A 50 19.06 11.84 -14.48
N PHE A 51 18.43 12.96 -14.12
CA PHE A 51 19.02 14.29 -14.27
C PHE A 51 20.30 14.47 -13.47
N ILE A 52 20.35 14.00 -12.22
CA ILE A 52 21.58 14.09 -11.43
C ILE A 52 22.72 13.30 -12.08
N ARG A 53 22.42 12.10 -12.59
CA ARG A 53 23.41 11.28 -13.30
C ARG A 53 23.90 11.96 -14.58
N GLU A 54 22.99 12.57 -15.34
CA GLU A 54 23.33 13.38 -16.52
C GLU A 54 24.24 14.56 -16.15
N ILE A 55 23.88 15.33 -15.11
CA ILE A 55 24.68 16.47 -14.60
C ILE A 55 26.09 16.03 -14.18
N ARG A 56 26.22 14.81 -13.63
CA ARG A 56 27.50 14.23 -13.21
C ARG A 56 28.25 13.52 -14.33
N GLY A 57 27.70 13.46 -15.56
CA GLY A 57 28.32 12.76 -16.69
C GLY A 57 28.39 11.23 -16.49
N ILE A 58 27.45 10.65 -15.73
CA ILE A 58 27.41 9.22 -15.45
C ILE A 58 26.66 8.52 -16.58
N ASP A 59 27.38 7.78 -17.42
CA ASP A 59 26.79 6.90 -18.43
C ASP A 59 25.96 5.79 -17.76
N GLN A 60 24.67 5.74 -18.11
CA GLN A 60 23.72 4.80 -17.52
C GLN A 60 23.92 3.37 -17.98
N ASP A 61 24.26 3.17 -19.25
CA ASP A 61 24.42 1.84 -19.82
C ASP A 61 25.72 1.23 -19.35
N GLU A 62 26.79 2.02 -19.28
CA GLU A 62 28.05 1.58 -18.69
C GLU A 62 27.90 1.24 -17.20
N ASN A 63 27.26 2.10 -16.41
CA ASN A 63 27.05 1.83 -14.98
C ASN A 63 26.16 0.59 -14.78
N ARG A 64 25.08 0.45 -15.55
CA ARG A 64 24.21 -0.74 -15.50
C ARG A 64 24.96 -2.01 -15.88
N ASN A 65 25.81 -1.96 -16.90
CA ASN A 65 26.64 -3.09 -17.32
C ASN A 65 27.67 -3.45 -16.25
N ALA A 66 28.31 -2.46 -15.63
CA ALA A 66 29.24 -2.67 -14.51
C ALA A 66 28.53 -3.32 -13.31
N VAL A 67 27.38 -2.80 -12.90
CA VAL A 67 26.55 -3.36 -11.82
C VAL A 67 26.12 -4.80 -12.12
N THR A 68 25.72 -5.07 -13.37
CA THR A 68 25.33 -6.43 -13.81
C THR A 68 26.52 -7.38 -13.75
N ARG A 69 27.68 -6.97 -14.26
CA ARG A 69 28.93 -7.75 -14.21
C ARG A 69 29.33 -8.08 -12.77
N ILE A 70 29.33 -7.09 -11.88
CA ILE A 70 29.65 -7.27 -10.45
C ILE A 70 28.68 -8.27 -9.80
N ARG A 71 27.37 -8.18 -10.10
CA ARG A 71 26.37 -9.14 -9.59
C ARG A 71 26.61 -10.56 -10.12
N THR A 72 26.91 -10.70 -11.41
CA THR A 72 27.21 -12.00 -12.01
C THR A 72 28.48 -12.58 -11.41
N GLU A 73 29.53 -11.78 -11.24
CA GLU A 73 30.79 -12.21 -10.63
C GLU A 73 30.60 -12.65 -9.18
N ILE A 74 29.83 -11.90 -8.38
CA ILE A 74 29.42 -12.31 -7.03
C ILE A 74 28.69 -13.65 -7.08
N SER A 75 27.76 -13.83 -8.03
CA SER A 75 26.99 -15.07 -8.17
C SER A 75 27.87 -16.26 -8.57
N THR A 76 28.83 -16.08 -9.48
CA THR A 76 29.75 -17.13 -9.91
C THR A 76 30.70 -17.52 -8.77
N LEU A 77 31.29 -16.54 -8.10
CA LEU A 77 32.20 -16.77 -6.96
C LEU A 77 31.51 -17.45 -5.77
N LYS A 78 30.19 -17.33 -5.65
CA LYS A 78 29.39 -18.05 -4.65
C LYS A 78 29.19 -19.54 -4.96
N LYS A 79 29.18 -19.93 -6.24
CA LYS A 79 28.94 -21.33 -6.68
C LYS A 79 30.18 -22.23 -6.54
N GLU A 80 31.36 -21.64 -6.39
CA GLU A 80 32.63 -22.38 -6.29
C GLU A 80 33.08 -22.59 -4.82
N ARG A 81 33.87 -23.64 -4.56
CA ARG A 81 34.42 -23.98 -3.22
C ARG A 81 35.17 -22.80 -2.58
N ARG A 82 34.62 -22.24 -1.49
CA ARG A 82 35.08 -20.97 -0.87
C ARG A 82 36.48 -21.03 -0.25
N THR A 83 37.27 -19.96 -0.45
CA THR A 83 38.57 -19.71 0.20
C THR A 83 38.60 -18.34 0.88
N ARG A 84 39.54 -18.12 1.83
CA ARG A 84 39.70 -16.83 2.55
C ARG A 84 39.93 -15.64 1.62
N VAL A 85 40.70 -15.85 0.55
CA VAL A 85 40.95 -14.85 -0.49
C VAL A 85 39.65 -14.49 -1.21
N ARG A 86 38.82 -15.49 -1.56
CA ARG A 86 37.55 -15.27 -2.25
C ARG A 86 36.50 -14.57 -1.39
N GLY A 87 36.46 -14.82 -0.08
CA GLY A 87 35.60 -14.08 0.85
C GLY A 87 35.91 -12.57 0.85
N ALA A 88 37.19 -12.20 0.92
CA ALA A 88 37.61 -10.81 0.81
C ALA A 88 37.28 -10.20 -0.56
N THR A 89 37.43 -10.96 -1.65
CA THR A 89 37.02 -10.53 -3.00
C THR A 89 35.52 -10.27 -3.09
N ILE A 90 34.68 -11.15 -2.53
CA ILE A 90 33.22 -10.98 -2.53
C ILE A 90 32.82 -9.72 -1.72
N SER A 91 33.43 -9.50 -0.54
CA SER A 91 33.18 -8.29 0.25
C SER A 91 33.52 -7.03 -0.53
N LYS A 92 34.69 -7.01 -1.20
CA LYS A 92 35.10 -5.89 -2.05
C LYS A 92 34.14 -5.66 -3.22
N LEU A 93 33.70 -6.73 -3.89
CA LEU A 93 32.71 -6.63 -4.97
C LEU A 93 31.36 -6.07 -4.48
N TYR A 94 30.95 -6.37 -3.25
CA TYR A 94 29.77 -5.72 -2.67
C TYR A 94 30.02 -4.23 -2.39
N ASP A 95 31.18 -3.85 -1.85
CA ASP A 95 31.52 -2.43 -1.64
C ASP A 95 31.58 -1.65 -2.96
N ASP A 96 32.15 -2.25 -4.00
CA ASP A 96 32.18 -1.70 -5.37
C ASP A 96 30.75 -1.59 -5.94
N LEU A 97 29.91 -2.60 -5.73
CA LEU A 97 28.50 -2.58 -6.11
C LEU A 97 27.76 -1.42 -5.43
N TYR A 98 27.87 -1.31 -4.10
CA TYR A 98 27.21 -0.24 -3.34
C TYR A 98 27.68 1.14 -3.77
N SER A 99 28.99 1.30 -3.99
CA SER A 99 29.56 2.55 -4.46
C SER A 99 29.04 2.92 -5.87
N ALA A 100 28.88 1.94 -6.76
CA ALA A 100 28.37 2.15 -8.12
C ALA A 100 26.88 2.56 -8.16
N VAL A 101 26.08 2.08 -7.20
CA VAL A 101 24.63 2.38 -7.12
C VAL A 101 24.28 3.43 -6.05
N PHE A 102 25.27 4.04 -5.39
CA PHE A 102 25.06 5.07 -4.38
C PHE A 102 25.01 6.47 -4.99
N MET A 103 23.96 7.22 -4.66
CA MET A 103 23.77 8.61 -5.10
C MET A 103 24.01 9.57 -3.94
N LYS A 104 25.23 10.08 -3.82
CA LYS A 104 25.60 11.04 -2.77
C LYS A 104 24.84 12.36 -2.88
N ASP A 105 24.50 12.79 -4.10
CA ASP A 105 23.93 14.12 -4.37
C ASP A 105 22.44 14.24 -4.04
N TYR A 106 21.77 13.15 -3.67
CA TYR A 106 20.33 13.12 -3.40
C TYR A 106 20.09 12.44 -2.06
N ILE A 107 19.46 13.14 -1.12
CA ILE A 107 19.20 12.62 0.22
C ILE A 107 17.78 12.96 0.69
N SER A 108 17.25 12.12 1.58
CA SER A 108 16.00 12.39 2.28
C SER A 108 16.30 12.73 3.73
N VAL A 109 15.66 13.78 4.28
CA VAL A 109 15.80 14.11 5.70
C VAL A 109 14.42 14.11 6.34
N ILE A 110 14.26 13.33 7.41
CA ILE A 110 13.08 13.30 8.28
C ILE A 110 13.25 14.40 9.33
N MET A 111 12.31 15.35 9.36
CA MET A 111 12.27 16.43 10.34
C MET A 111 11.72 15.92 11.67
N ASP A 112 12.54 15.95 12.72
CA ASP A 112 12.11 15.69 14.10
C ASP A 112 11.52 16.95 14.78
N SER A 113 11.81 18.15 14.26
CA SER A 113 11.22 19.40 14.75
C SER A 113 11.14 20.49 13.67
N MET A 114 10.21 21.44 13.84
CA MET A 114 10.10 22.60 12.93
C MET A 114 11.32 23.52 12.99
N ALA A 115 11.95 23.63 14.16
CA ALA A 115 13.16 24.42 14.34
C ALA A 115 14.34 23.85 13.53
N ASP A 116 14.44 22.52 13.42
CA ASP A 116 15.46 21.91 12.56
C ASP A 116 15.17 22.20 11.09
N PHE A 117 13.92 22.10 10.66
CA PHE A 117 13.53 22.41 9.28
C PHE A 117 13.91 23.85 8.92
N ASP A 118 13.66 24.80 9.81
CA ASP A 118 14.10 26.20 9.64
C ASP A 118 15.61 26.34 9.57
N ARG A 119 16.34 25.64 10.45
CA ARG A 119 17.80 25.67 10.46
C ARG A 119 18.42 25.08 9.19
N LEU A 120 17.82 24.03 8.64
CA LEU A 120 18.27 23.37 7.41
C LEU A 120 18.06 24.23 6.16
N ASN A 121 16.98 25.04 6.14
CA ASN A 121 16.65 25.91 5.01
C ASN A 121 17.20 27.34 5.13
N ALA A 122 17.87 27.66 6.24
CA ALA A 122 18.63 28.90 6.37
C ALA A 122 19.92 28.85 5.51
N SER A 123 20.53 30.01 5.25
CA SER A 123 21.78 30.14 4.47
C SER A 123 22.94 29.23 4.95
N LYS A 124 22.94 28.89 6.25
CA LYS A 124 23.92 28.02 6.90
C LYS A 124 23.83 26.55 6.44
N GLY A 125 22.65 26.05 6.04
CA GLY A 125 22.45 24.68 5.57
C GLY A 125 23.01 23.59 6.49
N PHE A 126 23.39 22.44 5.92
CA PHE A 126 24.11 21.37 6.61
C PHE A 126 25.05 20.66 5.64
N TYR A 127 26.00 19.90 6.21
CA TYR A 127 27.08 19.28 5.48
C TYR A 127 27.17 17.78 5.78
N ILE A 128 27.44 16.99 4.75
CA ILE A 128 27.82 15.57 4.86
C ILE A 128 29.11 15.37 4.07
N ASN A 129 30.17 14.92 4.72
CA ASN A 129 31.48 14.71 4.09
C ASN A 129 31.95 15.93 3.27
N GLY A 130 31.82 17.13 3.84
CA GLY A 130 32.18 18.40 3.19
C GLY A 130 31.20 18.91 2.13
N LEU A 131 30.22 18.12 1.67
CA LEU A 131 29.21 18.57 0.70
C LEU A 131 28.08 19.30 1.42
N LYS A 132 27.77 20.53 0.98
CA LYS A 132 26.62 21.30 1.46
C LYS A 132 25.36 20.89 0.72
N TYR A 133 24.24 20.77 1.44
CA TYR A 133 22.96 20.39 0.87
C TYR A 133 21.94 21.53 0.91
N LYS A 134 21.10 21.59 -0.12
CA LYS A 134 20.00 22.55 -0.29
C LYS A 134 18.69 21.82 -0.56
N ARG A 135 17.58 22.40 -0.08
CA ARG A 135 16.23 21.85 -0.26
C ARG A 135 15.88 21.81 -1.74
N LEU A 136 15.50 20.64 -2.24
CA LEU A 136 15.02 20.50 -3.62
C LEU A 136 13.50 20.68 -3.67
N LEU A 137 12.80 19.79 -2.95
CA LEU A 137 11.36 19.73 -2.87
C LEU A 137 10.91 18.82 -1.71
N ALA A 138 9.63 18.83 -1.38
CA ALA A 138 9.01 17.80 -0.55
C ALA A 138 7.85 17.14 -1.31
N THR A 139 7.89 15.81 -1.41
CA THR A 139 6.82 15.05 -2.08
C THR A 139 5.58 14.98 -1.19
N PRO A 140 4.35 14.90 -1.75
CA PRO A 140 3.14 14.79 -0.92
C PRO A 140 3.18 13.63 0.08
N GLY A 141 3.75 12.48 -0.30
CA GLY A 141 3.95 11.34 0.60
C GLY A 141 5.09 11.56 1.62
N GLY A 142 6.13 12.32 1.24
CA GLY A 142 7.22 12.70 2.12
C GLY A 142 6.75 13.65 3.23
N VAL A 143 6.01 14.71 2.87
CA VAL A 143 5.50 15.71 3.81
C VAL A 143 4.61 15.07 4.89
N LYS A 144 3.73 14.11 4.52
CA LYS A 144 2.93 13.34 5.49
C LYS A 144 3.77 12.59 6.54
N LYS A 145 5.02 12.25 6.19
CA LYS A 145 6.01 11.58 7.04
C LYS A 145 7.14 12.52 7.49
N ASN A 146 6.92 13.84 7.45
CA ASN A 146 7.89 14.87 7.79
C ASN A 146 9.23 14.75 7.02
N THR A 147 9.21 14.17 5.83
CA THR A 147 10.40 13.89 5.02
C THR A 147 10.52 14.88 3.87
N VAL A 148 11.71 15.45 3.68
CA VAL A 148 12.02 16.43 2.64
C VAL A 148 13.25 15.96 1.85
N VAL A 149 13.25 16.22 0.54
CA VAL A 149 14.36 15.89 -0.36
C VAL A 149 15.33 17.06 -0.42
N TYR A 150 16.59 16.78 -0.16
CA TYR A 150 17.70 17.71 -0.34
C TYR A 150 18.67 17.17 -1.38
N VAL A 151 19.33 18.08 -2.08
CA VAL A 151 20.39 17.76 -3.02
C VAL A 151 21.66 18.54 -2.72
N SER A 152 22.80 18.07 -3.18
CA SER A 152 24.05 18.83 -3.04
C SER A 152 23.93 20.18 -3.77
N GLU A 153 24.54 21.21 -3.18
CA GLU A 153 24.51 22.56 -3.75
C GLU A 153 25.17 22.61 -5.15
N GLU A 154 26.12 21.70 -5.42
CA GLU A 154 26.80 21.54 -6.71
C GLU A 154 25.86 21.19 -7.88
N VAL A 155 24.81 20.40 -7.65
CA VAL A 155 23.87 19.98 -8.71
C VAL A 155 22.58 20.79 -8.71
N TYR A 156 22.35 21.60 -7.67
CA TYR A 156 21.05 22.20 -7.39
C TYR A 156 20.54 23.11 -8.52
N SER A 157 21.36 24.05 -9.01
CA SER A 157 20.92 25.04 -9.99
C SER A 157 20.43 24.39 -11.28
N THR A 158 21.27 23.57 -11.91
CA THR A 158 20.94 22.86 -13.15
C THR A 158 19.75 21.92 -12.96
N LEU A 159 19.68 21.23 -11.82
CA LEU A 159 18.56 20.34 -11.52
C LEU A 159 17.24 21.12 -11.35
N ALA A 160 17.27 22.27 -10.66
CA ALA A 160 16.10 23.10 -10.45
C ALA A 160 15.58 23.68 -11.78
N ASP A 161 16.48 24.13 -12.66
CA ASP A 161 16.13 24.64 -13.99
C ASP A 161 15.53 23.54 -14.88
N LYS A 162 16.13 22.33 -14.87
CA LYS A 162 15.55 21.16 -15.54
C LYS A 162 14.15 20.86 -15.00
N ILE A 163 13.94 20.84 -13.68
CA ILE A 163 12.62 20.59 -13.07
C ILE A 163 11.58 21.66 -13.44
N ASP A 164 11.99 22.92 -13.59
CA ASP A 164 11.11 24.01 -14.02
C ASP A 164 10.68 23.89 -15.50
N ASN A 165 11.40 23.11 -16.30
CA ASN A 165 11.08 22.74 -17.69
C ASN A 165 10.60 23.92 -18.55
N GLY A 166 11.31 25.05 -18.50
CA GLY A 166 11.04 26.22 -19.35
C GLY A 166 9.69 26.91 -19.13
N ARG A 167 8.93 26.59 -18.08
CA ARG A 167 7.61 27.18 -17.83
C ARG A 167 7.67 28.70 -17.69
N ASN A 168 6.60 29.40 -18.08
CA ASN A 168 6.43 30.80 -17.71
C ASN A 168 6.30 30.96 -16.17
N LYS A 169 7.23 31.70 -15.55
CA LYS A 169 7.30 31.90 -14.10
C LYS A 169 6.36 32.96 -13.55
N ASP A 170 5.76 33.78 -14.42
CA ASP A 170 4.82 34.84 -14.05
C ASP A 170 3.39 34.33 -13.81
N ILE A 171 3.11 33.08 -14.19
CA ILE A 171 1.83 32.42 -13.93
C ILE A 171 1.65 32.22 -12.42
N GLN A 172 0.58 32.79 -11.87
CA GLN A 172 0.24 32.65 -10.46
C GLN A 172 -0.27 31.24 -10.16
N LEU A 173 0.37 30.58 -9.18
CA LEU A 173 0.07 29.21 -8.77
C LEU A 173 -0.20 29.13 -7.27
N VAL A 174 -0.82 28.04 -6.85
CA VAL A 174 -0.91 27.70 -5.42
C VAL A 174 0.42 27.03 -5.03
N PRO A 175 1.19 27.54 -4.04
CA PRO A 175 2.52 27.02 -3.72
C PRO A 175 2.56 25.51 -3.47
N ALA A 176 1.62 25.01 -2.67
CA ALA A 176 1.51 23.57 -2.38
C ALA A 176 1.22 22.73 -3.64
N LYS A 177 0.38 23.21 -4.57
CA LYS A 177 0.12 22.51 -5.84
C LYS A 177 1.36 22.49 -6.73
N PHE A 178 2.04 23.63 -6.85
CA PHE A 178 3.27 23.70 -7.64
C PHE A 178 4.37 22.79 -7.08
N GLU A 179 4.55 22.76 -5.76
CA GLU A 179 5.47 21.84 -5.10
C GLU A 179 5.12 20.37 -5.41
N ALA A 180 3.84 20.00 -5.36
CA ALA A 180 3.36 18.67 -5.72
C ALA A 180 3.62 18.34 -7.20
N TYR A 181 3.55 19.33 -8.10
CA TYR A 181 3.86 19.15 -9.52
C TYR A 181 5.37 18.98 -9.77
N LYS A 182 6.23 19.74 -9.08
CA LYS A 182 7.69 19.51 -9.11
C LYS A 182 8.05 18.11 -8.63
N ALA A 183 7.39 17.65 -7.57
CA ALA A 183 7.61 16.33 -6.96
C ALA A 183 7.33 15.16 -7.91
N LEU A 184 6.65 15.37 -9.04
CA LEU A 184 6.43 14.32 -10.04
C LEU A 184 7.75 13.74 -10.57
N THR A 185 8.83 14.54 -10.62
CA THR A 185 10.16 14.09 -11.07
C THR A 185 10.79 13.04 -10.15
N CYS A 186 10.36 12.99 -8.88
CA CYS A 186 10.79 11.99 -7.89
C CYS A 186 9.97 10.68 -7.98
N SER A 187 9.00 10.57 -8.90
CA SER A 187 8.19 9.36 -9.05
C SER A 187 9.01 8.21 -9.62
N ALA A 188 8.97 7.06 -8.93
CA ALA A 188 9.54 5.81 -9.42
C ALA A 188 8.90 5.44 -10.77
N SER A 189 9.69 5.44 -11.84
CA SER A 189 9.17 5.34 -13.20
C SER A 189 10.21 4.84 -14.19
N LYS A 190 9.73 4.14 -15.23
CA LYS A 190 10.56 3.65 -16.34
C LYS A 190 10.34 4.47 -17.60
N PRO A 191 11.38 5.02 -18.23
CA PRO A 191 11.26 5.65 -19.54
C PRO A 191 10.68 4.68 -20.58
N VAL A 192 9.91 5.22 -21.51
CA VAL A 192 9.34 4.49 -22.66
C VAL A 192 9.66 5.24 -23.95
N PRO A 193 9.62 4.58 -25.12
CA PRO A 193 9.86 5.24 -26.39
C PRO A 193 8.95 6.46 -26.60
N SER A 194 9.51 7.54 -27.15
CA SER A 194 8.75 8.76 -27.42
C SER A 194 7.59 8.49 -28.40
N PRO A 195 6.42 9.11 -28.19
CA PRO A 195 5.34 9.14 -29.17
C PRO A 195 5.73 9.98 -30.39
N ALA A 196 5.19 9.66 -31.56
CA ALA A 196 5.37 10.42 -32.79
C ALA A 196 4.63 11.78 -32.75
N GLY A 197 3.56 11.87 -31.97
CA GLY A 197 2.84 13.12 -31.74
C GLY A 197 2.01 13.07 -30.46
N VAL A 198 1.81 14.24 -29.87
CA VAL A 198 1.01 14.44 -28.66
C VAL A 198 0.01 15.55 -28.95
N LEU A 199 -1.24 15.32 -28.59
CA LEU A 199 -2.30 16.32 -28.62
C LEU A 199 -2.79 16.56 -27.20
N VAL A 200 -3.06 17.81 -26.83
CA VAL A 200 -3.65 18.17 -25.54
C VAL A 200 -5.00 18.80 -25.80
N VAL A 201 -6.07 18.23 -25.24
CA VAL A 201 -7.46 18.69 -25.44
C VAL A 201 -8.06 19.18 -24.12
N LYS A 202 -9.21 19.85 -24.21
CA LYS A 202 -10.00 20.20 -23.03
C LYS A 202 -10.55 18.94 -22.34
N ASP A 203 -10.69 19.02 -21.02
CA ASP A 203 -11.37 18.00 -20.23
C ASP A 203 -12.82 17.80 -20.72
N CYS A 204 -13.28 16.55 -20.74
CA CYS A 204 -14.66 16.17 -21.03
C CYS A 204 -15.55 16.50 -19.82
N LYS A 205 -16.27 17.62 -19.91
CA LYS A 205 -17.12 18.15 -18.84
C LYS A 205 -18.59 18.07 -19.26
N VAL A 206 -19.38 17.31 -18.52
CA VAL A 206 -20.80 17.05 -18.80
C VAL A 206 -21.67 17.67 -17.71
N PRO A 207 -22.61 18.58 -18.05
CA PRO A 207 -23.60 19.08 -17.11
C PRO A 207 -24.54 17.95 -16.69
N ILE A 208 -24.71 17.76 -15.39
CA ILE A 208 -25.63 16.78 -14.81
C ILE A 208 -26.46 17.43 -13.70
N VAL A 209 -27.61 16.83 -13.41
CA VAL A 209 -28.51 17.22 -12.33
C VAL A 209 -28.68 16.03 -11.40
N ALA A 210 -28.44 16.23 -10.10
CA ALA A 210 -28.56 15.16 -9.12
C ALA A 210 -28.96 15.68 -7.73
N ASN A 211 -29.57 14.80 -6.93
CA ASN A 211 -29.71 15.05 -5.50
C ASN A 211 -28.36 14.81 -4.81
N ILE A 212 -28.00 15.70 -3.89
CA ILE A 212 -26.72 15.64 -3.18
C ILE A 212 -26.88 15.96 -1.70
N VAL A 213 -25.90 15.49 -0.92
CA VAL A 213 -25.64 15.94 0.44
C VAL A 213 -24.47 16.93 0.39
N HIS A 214 -24.75 18.22 0.53
CA HIS A 214 -23.73 19.26 0.47
C HIS A 214 -23.20 19.60 1.87
N ILE A 215 -21.87 19.58 2.04
CA ILE A 215 -21.19 19.90 3.29
C ILE A 215 -20.33 21.15 3.13
N THR A 216 -20.55 22.16 3.97
CA THR A 216 -19.78 23.42 3.99
C THR A 216 -19.15 23.67 5.35
N GLU A 217 -18.06 24.46 5.38
CA GLU A 217 -17.41 24.92 6.62
C GLU A 217 -17.71 26.42 6.84
N ASP A 218 -18.98 26.72 7.13
CA ASP A 218 -19.50 28.08 7.33
C ASP A 218 -19.45 28.54 8.81
N GLY A 219 -19.20 27.62 9.74
CA GLY A 219 -19.24 27.86 11.18
C GLY A 219 -18.18 27.05 11.97
N PRO A 220 -18.32 26.94 13.30
CA PRO A 220 -17.39 26.18 14.14
C PRO A 220 -17.44 24.67 13.88
N GLU A 221 -18.57 24.16 13.38
CA GLU A 221 -18.74 22.80 12.88
C GLU A 221 -19.28 22.85 11.43
N PRO A 222 -19.09 21.78 10.62
CA PRO A 222 -19.55 21.76 9.25
C PRO A 222 -21.08 21.76 9.15
N THR A 223 -21.65 22.39 8.15
CA THR A 223 -23.10 22.38 7.91
C THR A 223 -23.45 21.37 6.84
N ILE A 224 -24.45 20.51 7.08
CA ILE A 224 -25.00 19.59 6.08
C ILE A 224 -26.31 20.15 5.53
N ARG A 225 -26.47 20.14 4.21
CA ARG A 225 -27.72 20.47 3.52
C ARG A 225 -28.01 19.42 2.46
N ASP A 226 -29.19 18.82 2.49
CA ASP A 226 -29.69 18.00 1.38
C ASP A 226 -30.22 18.95 0.30
N ILE A 227 -29.68 18.85 -0.91
CA ILE A 227 -30.05 19.71 -2.05
C ILE A 227 -30.60 18.83 -3.15
N LYS A 228 -31.83 19.14 -3.59
CA LYS A 228 -32.45 18.49 -4.74
C LYS A 228 -32.08 19.18 -6.03
N ASP A 229 -32.01 18.41 -7.11
CA ASP A 229 -31.79 18.91 -8.47
C ASP A 229 -30.57 19.85 -8.57
N TYR A 230 -29.47 19.49 -7.89
CA TYR A 230 -28.25 20.27 -7.90
C TYR A 230 -27.56 20.13 -9.26
N GLU A 231 -27.36 21.26 -9.93
CA GLU A 231 -26.59 21.33 -11.16
C GLU A 231 -25.09 21.25 -10.84
N LEU A 232 -24.42 20.26 -11.42
CA LEU A 232 -22.97 20.14 -11.35
C LEU A 232 -22.37 19.81 -12.71
N LEU A 233 -21.10 20.17 -12.86
CA LEU A 233 -20.32 19.87 -14.04
C LEU A 233 -19.43 18.67 -13.75
N ASN A 234 -19.80 17.50 -14.25
CA ASN A 234 -19.03 16.27 -14.06
C ASN A 234 -17.84 16.26 -15.02
N ASN A 235 -16.62 16.22 -14.49
CA ASN A 235 -15.42 16.03 -15.30
C ASN A 235 -15.17 14.54 -15.49
N ASN A 236 -15.69 13.97 -16.58
CA ASN A 236 -15.53 12.54 -16.87
C ASN A 236 -14.05 12.19 -17.12
N SER A 237 -13.25 13.14 -17.64
CA SER A 237 -11.86 12.90 -18.02
C SER A 237 -10.79 13.46 -17.09
N ASP A 238 -11.11 13.69 -15.82
CA ASP A 238 -10.13 14.20 -14.85
C ASP A 238 -8.99 13.19 -14.65
N GLY A 239 -7.82 13.51 -15.17
CA GLY A 239 -6.61 12.72 -14.98
C GLY A 239 -6.42 11.54 -15.92
N TYR A 240 -7.23 11.41 -17.00
CA TYR A 240 -6.96 10.43 -18.06
C TYR A 240 -6.97 11.01 -19.48
N GLY A 241 -6.30 10.29 -20.37
CA GLY A 241 -6.23 10.52 -21.80
C GLY A 241 -6.15 9.21 -22.58
N LEU A 242 -5.84 9.27 -23.87
CA LEU A 242 -5.89 8.12 -24.79
C LEU A 242 -4.53 7.82 -25.41
N ILE A 243 -4.27 6.54 -25.64
CA ILE A 243 -3.08 6.04 -26.35
C ILE A 243 -3.52 5.10 -27.47
N THR A 244 -2.89 5.20 -28.64
CA THR A 244 -3.22 4.32 -29.77
C THR A 244 -2.84 2.87 -29.45
N PRO A 245 -3.54 1.88 -30.02
CA PRO A 245 -3.15 0.47 -29.91
C PRO A 245 -1.72 0.19 -30.36
N GLU A 246 -1.24 0.89 -31.39
CA GLU A 246 0.12 0.76 -31.94
C GLU A 246 1.19 1.22 -30.94
N LEU A 247 1.04 2.42 -30.38
CA LEU A 247 1.97 2.94 -29.38
C LEU A 247 1.89 2.13 -28.08
N SER A 248 0.69 1.70 -27.67
CA SER A 248 0.51 0.82 -26.52
C SER A 248 1.30 -0.48 -26.65
N ARG A 249 1.34 -1.08 -27.86
CA ARG A 249 2.14 -2.27 -28.14
C ARG A 249 3.64 -1.99 -28.03
N ARG A 250 4.13 -0.89 -28.61
CA ARG A 250 5.53 -0.48 -28.50
C ARG A 250 5.95 -0.24 -27.05
N TRP A 251 5.09 0.39 -26.26
CA TRP A 251 5.34 0.59 -24.82
C TRP A 251 5.34 -0.73 -24.06
N ALA A 252 4.39 -1.63 -24.33
CA ALA A 252 4.35 -2.96 -23.74
C ALA A 252 5.65 -3.74 -23.99
N GLU A 253 6.12 -3.78 -25.24
CA GLU A 253 7.38 -4.41 -25.63
C GLU A 253 8.58 -3.81 -24.90
N SER A 254 8.68 -2.47 -24.85
CA SER A 254 9.77 -1.78 -24.14
C SER A 254 9.78 -2.04 -22.63
N LEU A 255 8.61 -2.33 -22.06
CA LEU A 255 8.44 -2.65 -20.64
C LEU A 255 8.58 -4.16 -20.36
N GLY A 256 8.73 -4.99 -21.39
CA GLY A 256 8.83 -6.45 -21.30
C GLY A 256 7.50 -7.14 -20.99
N LEU A 257 6.38 -6.57 -21.45
CA LEU A 257 5.03 -7.13 -21.29
C LEU A 257 4.62 -7.91 -22.55
N ASP A 258 4.03 -9.10 -22.34
CA ASP A 258 3.58 -10.01 -23.41
C ASP A 258 2.10 -9.80 -23.81
N TYR A 259 1.54 -8.64 -23.47
CA TYR A 259 0.14 -8.27 -23.69
C TYR A 259 0.04 -6.75 -23.87
N ILE A 260 -1.07 -6.30 -24.46
CA ILE A 260 -1.42 -4.88 -24.55
C ILE A 260 -2.16 -4.49 -23.27
N PRO A 261 -1.62 -3.63 -22.40
CA PRO A 261 -2.33 -3.17 -21.22
C PRO A 261 -3.54 -2.30 -21.60
N SER A 262 -4.62 -2.40 -20.82
CA SER A 262 -5.74 -1.46 -20.88
C SER A 262 -5.32 -0.01 -20.65
N GLY A 263 -4.27 0.24 -19.88
CA GLY A 263 -3.71 1.58 -19.77
C GLY A 263 -2.40 1.68 -18.98
N PHE A 264 -1.80 2.87 -19.06
CA PHE A 264 -0.52 3.21 -18.45
C PHE A 264 -0.66 4.47 -17.59
N CYS A 265 -0.21 4.40 -16.34
CA CYS A 265 -0.03 5.59 -15.52
C CYS A 265 1.30 6.24 -15.91
N ILE A 266 1.24 7.44 -16.47
CA ILE A 266 2.39 8.13 -17.07
C ILE A 266 2.90 9.28 -16.21
N ARG A 267 4.17 9.61 -16.41
CA ARG A 267 4.83 10.82 -15.92
C ARG A 267 5.60 11.46 -17.07
N ASN A 268 5.57 12.78 -17.10
CA ASN A 268 6.48 13.66 -17.84
C ASN A 268 6.55 15.01 -17.09
N ALA A 269 7.26 16.02 -17.61
CA ALA A 269 7.29 17.35 -17.02
C ALA A 269 5.87 17.88 -16.77
N PHE A 270 5.51 18.11 -15.50
CA PHE A 270 4.17 18.54 -15.09
C PHE A 270 2.99 17.70 -15.62
N THR A 271 3.25 16.49 -16.14
CA THR A 271 2.24 15.60 -16.72
C THR A 271 2.05 14.39 -15.82
N LYS A 272 0.81 14.14 -15.41
CA LYS A 272 0.39 12.97 -14.61
C LYS A 272 -0.99 12.53 -15.05
N GLY A 273 -1.17 11.22 -15.24
CA GLY A 273 -2.49 10.62 -15.42
C GLY A 273 -2.43 9.20 -15.96
N MET A 274 -3.59 8.66 -16.31
CA MET A 274 -3.73 7.39 -17.04
C MET A 274 -3.87 7.65 -18.55
N LEU A 275 -3.18 6.88 -19.37
CA LEU A 275 -3.49 6.74 -20.79
C LEU A 275 -4.19 5.41 -20.99
N PHE A 276 -5.42 5.42 -21.52
CA PHE A 276 -6.17 4.20 -21.85
C PHE A 276 -6.06 3.87 -23.32
N THR A 277 -5.86 2.59 -23.61
CA THR A 277 -5.69 2.08 -24.98
C THR A 277 -7.02 2.12 -25.69
N PHE A 278 -7.16 3.03 -26.65
CA PHE A 278 -8.41 3.27 -27.39
C PHE A 278 -8.10 3.66 -28.82
N ASP A 279 -8.83 3.09 -29.77
CA ASP A 279 -8.62 3.32 -31.20
C ASP A 279 -9.38 4.57 -31.67
N TYR A 280 -8.90 5.74 -31.24
CA TYR A 280 -9.51 7.01 -31.60
C TYR A 280 -9.26 7.39 -33.07
N TYR A 281 -8.36 6.69 -33.78
CA TYR A 281 -8.20 6.83 -35.24
C TYR A 281 -9.35 6.16 -36.00
N ALA A 282 -9.74 4.95 -35.59
CA ALA A 282 -10.94 4.31 -36.14
C ALA A 282 -12.17 5.13 -35.77
N TRP A 283 -12.25 5.59 -34.51
CA TRP A 283 -13.37 6.41 -34.04
C TRP A 283 -13.52 7.71 -34.83
N SER A 284 -12.42 8.43 -35.09
CA SER A 284 -12.47 9.68 -35.85
C SER A 284 -12.97 9.49 -37.27
N LYS A 285 -12.62 8.36 -37.91
CA LYS A 285 -13.05 8.02 -39.27
C LYS A 285 -14.48 7.52 -39.34
N GLU A 286 -14.86 6.62 -38.43
CA GLU A 286 -16.14 5.89 -38.48
C GLU A 286 -17.29 6.67 -37.82
N ILE A 287 -17.01 7.50 -36.82
CA ILE A 287 -18.03 8.19 -36.01
C ILE A 287 -18.03 9.70 -36.27
N ALA A 288 -16.88 10.35 -36.17
CA ALA A 288 -16.80 11.80 -36.36
C ALA A 288 -16.72 12.22 -37.84
N GLU A 289 -16.33 11.30 -38.73
CA GLU A 289 -16.05 11.56 -40.14
C GLU A 289 -15.14 12.80 -40.34
N SER A 290 -14.21 13.00 -39.40
CA SER A 290 -13.33 14.17 -39.34
C SER A 290 -11.99 13.79 -38.71
N ASP A 291 -10.93 14.48 -39.14
CA ASP A 291 -9.60 14.36 -38.53
C ASP A 291 -9.19 15.63 -37.77
N GLU A 292 -10.02 16.69 -37.77
CA GLU A 292 -9.68 17.96 -37.13
C GLU A 292 -10.33 18.13 -35.75
N VAL A 293 -9.53 18.51 -34.75
CA VAL A 293 -9.99 18.93 -33.41
C VAL A 293 -9.26 20.19 -32.93
N LEU A 294 -9.81 20.88 -31.93
CA LEU A 294 -9.13 22.00 -31.27
C LEU A 294 -8.29 21.50 -30.08
N ASP A 295 -7.03 21.91 -30.04
CA ASP A 295 -6.19 21.69 -28.85
C ASP A 295 -6.55 22.67 -27.71
N VAL A 296 -5.95 22.46 -26.53
CA VAL A 296 -6.19 23.25 -25.32
C VAL A 296 -5.82 24.74 -25.49
N TRP A 297 -4.97 25.07 -26.46
CA TRP A 297 -4.56 26.43 -26.84
C TRP A 297 -5.43 27.03 -27.95
N GLY A 298 -6.44 26.30 -28.45
CA GLY A 298 -7.39 26.78 -29.45
C GLY A 298 -6.91 26.63 -30.90
N LYS A 299 -5.85 25.86 -31.17
CA LYS A 299 -5.36 25.60 -32.53
C LYS A 299 -5.97 24.31 -33.08
N LYS A 300 -6.37 24.32 -34.35
CA LYS A 300 -6.83 23.13 -35.07
C LYS A 300 -5.66 22.16 -35.28
N ARG A 301 -5.90 20.88 -34.98
CA ARG A 301 -4.93 19.79 -35.04
C ARG A 301 -5.55 18.57 -35.72
N SER A 302 -4.71 17.86 -36.47
CA SER A 302 -5.03 16.53 -36.99
C SER A 302 -4.90 15.50 -35.88
N VAL A 303 -5.92 14.68 -35.66
CA VAL A 303 -5.90 13.59 -34.68
C VAL A 303 -4.95 12.50 -35.13
N SER A 304 -4.94 12.17 -36.42
CA SER A 304 -4.04 11.17 -37.02
C SER A 304 -2.55 11.51 -36.93
N ALA A 305 -2.20 12.78 -36.62
CA ALA A 305 -0.84 13.21 -36.34
C ALA A 305 -0.39 13.00 -34.88
N SER A 306 -1.24 12.44 -34.01
CA SER A 306 -0.94 12.24 -32.59
C SER A 306 -1.13 10.78 -32.19
N GLU A 307 -0.21 10.22 -31.42
CA GLU A 307 -0.35 8.87 -30.84
C GLU A 307 -0.82 8.89 -29.38
N ILE A 308 -0.76 10.07 -28.74
CA ILE A 308 -1.25 10.32 -27.39
C ILE A 308 -2.21 11.51 -27.41
N ILE A 309 -3.35 11.34 -26.77
CA ILE A 309 -4.25 12.43 -26.35
C ILE A 309 -4.08 12.63 -24.83
N LEU A 310 -3.71 13.84 -24.42
CA LEU A 310 -3.74 14.29 -23.03
C LEU A 310 -4.92 15.23 -22.82
N THR A 311 -5.48 15.24 -21.62
CA THR A 311 -6.48 16.25 -21.22
C THR A 311 -5.82 17.39 -20.43
N GLU A 312 -6.47 18.54 -20.34
CA GLU A 312 -5.94 19.72 -19.63
C GLU A 312 -5.67 19.42 -18.14
N SER A 313 -6.45 18.51 -17.54
CA SER A 313 -6.21 18.03 -16.18
C SER A 313 -4.94 17.18 -16.06
N MET A 314 -4.42 16.54 -17.12
CA MET A 314 -3.19 15.74 -17.06
C MET A 314 -1.92 16.61 -17.13
N LEU A 315 -1.88 17.59 -18.03
CA LEU A 315 -0.77 18.54 -18.15
C LEU A 315 -1.00 19.73 -17.20
N LYS A 316 -0.60 19.56 -15.94
CA LYS A 316 -0.99 20.41 -14.81
C LYS A 316 -0.63 21.89 -14.98
N LEU A 317 0.37 22.22 -15.78
CA LEU A 317 0.84 23.57 -16.08
C LEU A 317 0.78 23.90 -17.58
N TRP A 318 -0.19 23.35 -18.32
CA TRP A 318 -0.34 23.60 -19.76
C TRP A 318 -0.39 25.09 -20.11
N ASN A 319 -0.99 25.90 -19.22
CA ASN A 319 -1.14 27.35 -19.38
C ASN A 319 0.15 28.15 -19.13
N SER A 320 1.24 27.47 -18.76
CA SER A 320 2.58 28.06 -18.65
C SER A 320 3.40 27.93 -19.95
N TYR A 321 2.79 27.39 -21.01
CA TYR A 321 3.39 27.17 -22.33
C TYR A 321 2.50 27.76 -23.42
N ASP A 322 3.09 28.15 -24.54
CA ASP A 322 2.37 28.81 -25.63
C ASP A 322 1.69 27.82 -26.60
N SER A 323 2.24 26.61 -26.70
CA SER A 323 1.71 25.53 -27.52
C SER A 323 2.27 24.17 -27.09
N ILE A 324 1.75 23.09 -27.66
CA ILE A 324 2.31 21.74 -27.47
C ILE A 324 3.76 21.64 -27.98
N GLU A 325 4.09 22.31 -29.08
CA GLU A 325 5.46 22.34 -29.61
C GLU A 325 6.43 23.03 -28.65
N HIS A 326 6.02 24.17 -28.05
CA HIS A 326 6.81 24.84 -27.02
C HIS A 326 7.05 23.87 -25.85
N TYR A 327 5.99 23.25 -25.30
CA TYR A 327 6.12 22.29 -24.20
C TYR A 327 7.04 21.10 -24.54
N LEU A 328 6.86 20.47 -25.70
CA LEU A 328 7.68 19.33 -26.12
C LEU A 328 9.15 19.73 -26.34
N SER A 329 9.42 20.89 -26.93
CA SER A 329 10.79 21.41 -27.10
C SER A 329 11.46 21.68 -25.75
N CYS A 330 10.72 22.21 -24.76
CA CYS A 330 11.24 22.35 -23.40
C CYS A 330 11.58 20.99 -22.79
N CYS A 331 10.72 19.99 -22.98
CA CYS A 331 10.95 18.63 -22.49
C CYS A 331 12.22 18.01 -23.11
N GLU A 332 12.35 18.11 -24.44
CA GLU A 332 13.52 17.59 -25.17
C GLU A 332 14.81 18.27 -24.70
N ASN A 333 14.85 19.61 -24.69
CA ASN A 333 16.00 20.38 -24.22
C ASN A 333 16.31 20.14 -22.74
N GLY A 334 15.28 19.88 -21.93
CA GLY A 334 15.40 19.55 -20.50
C GLY A 334 15.88 18.13 -20.22
N GLY A 335 15.86 17.23 -21.20
CA GLY A 335 16.19 15.80 -21.04
C GLY A 335 15.04 14.96 -20.49
N TYR A 336 13.79 15.43 -20.63
CA TYR A 336 12.61 14.68 -20.25
C TYR A 336 12.25 13.60 -21.27
N SER A 337 11.70 12.50 -20.76
CA SER A 337 11.05 11.46 -21.56
C SER A 337 9.77 11.03 -20.88
N TYR A 338 8.79 10.59 -21.66
CA TYR A 338 7.63 9.92 -21.10
C TYR A 338 8.09 8.69 -20.34
N SER A 339 7.54 8.51 -19.15
CA SER A 339 7.86 7.40 -18.28
C SER A 339 6.58 6.78 -17.73
N VAL A 340 6.57 5.45 -17.58
CA VAL A 340 5.45 4.69 -17.01
C VAL A 340 5.78 4.35 -15.55
N THR A 341 4.87 4.72 -14.64
CA THR A 341 4.96 4.31 -13.22
C THR A 341 4.27 2.98 -12.99
N LYS A 342 3.25 2.66 -13.79
CA LYS A 342 2.38 1.49 -13.61
C LYS A 342 1.64 1.18 -14.91
N ALA A 343 1.49 -0.09 -15.25
CA ALA A 343 0.58 -0.57 -16.29
C ALA A 343 -0.57 -1.36 -15.63
N THR A 344 -1.75 -1.37 -16.26
CA THR A 344 -2.85 -2.26 -15.86
C THR A 344 -2.41 -3.73 -15.99
N PRO A 345 -2.89 -4.64 -15.12
CA PRO A 345 -2.49 -6.05 -15.19
C PRO A 345 -3.07 -6.74 -16.42
N LYS A 346 -2.53 -7.92 -16.78
CA LYS A 346 -3.05 -8.78 -17.86
C LYS A 346 -4.43 -9.37 -17.55
N LYS A 347 -4.70 -9.65 -16.27
CA LYS A 347 -5.95 -10.21 -15.78
C LYS A 347 -6.27 -9.65 -14.39
N LEU A 348 -7.55 -9.57 -14.07
CA LEU A 348 -8.04 -9.27 -12.72
C LEU A 348 -8.11 -10.55 -11.89
N GLU A 349 -7.98 -10.40 -10.58
CA GLU A 349 -8.14 -11.53 -9.64
C GLU A 349 -9.62 -11.92 -9.49
N ASN A 350 -9.89 -13.13 -9.01
CA ASN A 350 -11.27 -13.58 -8.76
C ASN A 350 -11.74 -13.33 -7.32
N GLU A 351 -10.81 -13.31 -6.37
CA GLU A 351 -11.09 -13.09 -4.95
C GLU A 351 -10.13 -12.10 -4.31
N ARG A 352 -10.62 -11.39 -3.29
CA ARG A 352 -9.86 -10.46 -2.48
C ARG A 352 -10.36 -10.46 -1.03
N ASN A 353 -9.50 -9.98 -0.14
CA ASN A 353 -9.90 -9.68 1.22
C ASN A 353 -10.59 -8.31 1.28
N LEU A 354 -11.69 -8.25 2.02
CA LEU A 354 -12.34 -7.00 2.39
C LEU A 354 -11.44 -6.14 3.29
N ASN A 355 -11.84 -4.89 3.42
CA ASN A 355 -11.35 -3.96 4.43
C ASN A 355 -12.51 -3.63 5.36
N TYR A 356 -12.28 -3.54 6.68
CA TYR A 356 -13.31 -3.17 7.66
C TYR A 356 -14.06 -1.88 7.29
N GLN A 357 -13.41 -0.94 6.60
CA GLN A 357 -14.04 0.30 6.15
C GLN A 357 -15.20 0.06 5.19
N PHE A 358 -15.15 -1.01 4.39
CA PHE A 358 -16.21 -1.39 3.46
C PHE A 358 -17.39 -2.06 4.17
N ILE A 359 -17.16 -2.61 5.37
CA ILE A 359 -18.13 -3.41 6.10
C ILE A 359 -18.82 -2.61 7.22
N GLN A 360 -18.08 -1.73 7.90
CA GLN A 360 -18.52 -1.10 9.16
C GLN A 360 -19.85 -0.31 9.07
N SER A 361 -20.20 0.16 7.87
CA SER A 361 -21.43 0.93 7.61
C SER A 361 -22.58 0.09 7.05
N LEU A 362 -22.34 -1.20 6.73
CA LEU A 362 -23.34 -2.09 6.16
C LEU A 362 -24.37 -2.52 7.21
N HIS A 363 -25.59 -2.77 6.77
CA HIS A 363 -26.66 -3.27 7.64
C HIS A 363 -26.72 -4.79 7.55
N LEU A 364 -25.83 -5.48 8.27
CA LEU A 364 -25.75 -6.94 8.27
C LEU A 364 -26.55 -7.55 9.43
N SER A 365 -27.36 -8.57 9.12
CA SER A 365 -27.96 -9.44 10.15
C SER A 365 -26.90 -10.38 10.72
N ASP A 366 -27.22 -11.06 11.82
CA ASP A 366 -26.28 -12.01 12.42
C ASP A 366 -26.03 -13.22 11.49
N GLU A 367 -27.04 -13.66 10.74
CA GLU A 367 -26.94 -14.69 9.69
C GLU A 367 -26.10 -14.19 8.51
N GLY A 368 -26.32 -12.96 8.06
CA GLY A 368 -25.49 -12.36 7.00
C GLY A 368 -24.02 -12.25 7.42
N ILE A 369 -23.74 -11.95 8.70
CA ILE A 369 -22.36 -12.01 9.20
C ILE A 369 -21.81 -13.43 9.13
N ASP A 370 -22.59 -14.45 9.53
CA ASP A 370 -22.16 -15.85 9.47
C ASP A 370 -21.83 -16.28 8.03
N GLU A 371 -22.68 -15.94 7.07
CA GLU A 371 -22.43 -16.17 5.63
C GLU A 371 -21.15 -15.48 5.15
N LEU A 372 -20.92 -14.24 5.58
CA LEU A 372 -19.78 -13.44 5.14
C LEU A 372 -18.45 -13.96 5.70
N ILE A 373 -18.43 -14.47 6.94
CA ILE A 373 -17.20 -15.00 7.56
C ILE A 373 -16.90 -16.44 7.14
N GLU A 374 -17.91 -17.23 6.77
CA GLU A 374 -17.78 -18.67 6.54
C GLU A 374 -16.64 -19.02 5.57
N PRO A 375 -16.54 -18.44 4.36
CA PRO A 375 -15.46 -18.81 3.42
C PRO A 375 -14.06 -18.64 3.99
N THR A 376 -13.86 -17.63 4.86
CA THR A 376 -12.58 -17.39 5.53
C THR A 376 -12.34 -18.37 6.67
N VAL A 377 -13.37 -18.67 7.45
CA VAL A 377 -13.32 -19.62 8.56
C VAL A 377 -13.06 -21.04 8.05
N SER A 378 -13.74 -21.47 6.99
CA SER A 378 -13.53 -22.80 6.39
C SER A 378 -12.11 -22.91 5.82
N GLU A 379 -11.60 -21.91 5.10
CA GLU A 379 -10.21 -21.87 4.60
C GLU A 379 -9.21 -22.11 5.75
N ILE A 380 -9.35 -21.35 6.84
CA ILE A 380 -8.46 -21.46 8.00
C ILE A 380 -8.51 -22.87 8.58
N LYS A 381 -9.71 -23.45 8.76
CA LYS A 381 -9.89 -24.81 9.29
C LYS A 381 -9.28 -25.88 8.38
N GLU A 382 -9.42 -25.72 7.07
CA GLU A 382 -8.88 -26.66 6.08
C GLU A 382 -7.35 -26.63 6.02
N VAL A 383 -6.72 -25.45 6.03
CA VAL A 383 -5.25 -25.33 6.05
C VAL A 383 -4.67 -25.91 7.35
N LEU A 384 -5.39 -25.78 8.47
CA LEU A 384 -5.01 -26.39 9.74
C LEU A 384 -5.12 -27.93 9.75
N GLY A 385 -5.96 -28.50 8.89
CA GLY A 385 -6.17 -29.94 8.78
C GLY A 385 -4.94 -30.75 8.33
N GLY A 386 -3.83 -30.08 7.98
CA GLY A 386 -2.56 -30.72 7.63
C GLY A 386 -2.47 -31.18 6.18
N ASP A 387 -3.37 -30.73 5.30
CA ASP A 387 -3.23 -30.96 3.86
C ASP A 387 -2.06 -30.11 3.32
N TYR A 388 -0.94 -30.77 3.04
CA TYR A 388 0.26 -30.11 2.52
C TYR A 388 -0.01 -29.40 1.19
N ARG A 389 -0.98 -29.86 0.37
CA ARG A 389 -1.32 -29.28 -0.94
C ARG A 389 -1.99 -27.91 -0.77
N LYS A 390 -2.98 -27.82 0.13
CA LYS A 390 -3.61 -26.55 0.50
C LYS A 390 -2.64 -25.63 1.26
N THR A 391 -1.73 -26.20 2.04
CA THR A 391 -0.65 -25.45 2.70
C THR A 391 0.30 -24.84 1.66
N LEU A 392 0.67 -25.57 0.61
CA LEU A 392 1.49 -25.03 -0.49
C LEU A 392 0.79 -23.86 -1.19
N LEU A 393 -0.51 -23.99 -1.49
CA LEU A 393 -1.32 -22.90 -2.07
C LEU A 393 -1.41 -21.68 -1.15
N PHE A 394 -1.50 -21.90 0.17
CA PHE A 394 -1.48 -20.83 1.17
C PHE A 394 -0.11 -20.14 1.27
N LEU A 395 1.00 -20.88 1.15
CA LEU A 395 2.36 -20.38 1.32
C LEU A 395 2.92 -19.69 0.06
N LYS A 396 2.77 -20.27 -1.14
CA LYS A 396 3.31 -19.73 -2.41
C LYS A 396 2.28 -18.96 -3.24
N GLY A 397 0.98 -19.11 -2.95
CA GLY A 397 -0.11 -18.50 -3.72
C GLY A 397 -0.59 -19.38 -4.90
N ILE A 398 -1.38 -18.76 -5.78
CA ILE A 398 -2.22 -19.45 -6.79
C ILE A 398 -1.59 -19.62 -8.18
N HIS A 399 -0.36 -19.16 -8.38
CA HIS A 399 0.30 -19.12 -9.70
C HIS A 399 1.63 -19.86 -9.69
N MET A 400 1.62 -21.13 -9.24
CA MET A 400 2.81 -21.98 -9.29
C MET A 400 2.98 -22.58 -10.69
N ASN A 401 4.20 -22.55 -11.20
CA ASN A 401 4.66 -23.24 -12.41
C ASN A 401 6.13 -23.66 -12.24
N GLU A 402 6.70 -24.40 -13.20
CA GLU A 402 8.11 -24.86 -13.14
C GLU A 402 9.10 -23.71 -12.91
N MET A 403 8.95 -22.60 -13.63
CA MET A 403 9.79 -21.41 -13.43
C MET A 403 9.65 -20.77 -12.03
N SER A 404 8.53 -20.99 -11.35
CA SER A 404 8.28 -20.48 -9.99
C SER A 404 9.14 -21.22 -8.95
N PHE A 405 9.44 -22.49 -9.19
CA PHE A 405 10.34 -23.28 -8.34
C PHE A 405 11.80 -22.80 -8.48
N GLU A 406 12.27 -22.56 -9.71
CA GLU A 406 13.63 -22.07 -10.00
C GLU A 406 13.90 -20.70 -9.38
N LYS A 407 12.94 -19.78 -9.47
CA LYS A 407 13.07 -18.41 -8.95
C LYS A 407 12.79 -18.27 -7.45
N SER A 408 12.34 -19.33 -6.80
CA SER A 408 12.03 -19.31 -5.36
C SER A 408 13.27 -19.46 -4.50
N ASP A 409 13.28 -18.75 -3.37
CA ASP A 409 14.30 -18.88 -2.33
C ASP A 409 14.43 -20.34 -1.85
N PHE A 410 15.63 -20.72 -1.39
CA PHE A 410 15.91 -22.04 -0.81
C PHE A 410 15.29 -22.17 0.60
N ASP A 411 13.96 -22.10 0.65
CA ASP A 411 13.16 -22.08 1.87
C ASP A 411 12.46 -23.42 2.15
N PHE A 412 11.88 -23.53 3.34
CA PHE A 412 11.13 -24.71 3.75
C PHE A 412 9.89 -25.01 2.89
N VAL A 413 9.41 -24.03 2.12
CA VAL A 413 8.27 -24.22 1.23
C VAL A 413 8.71 -24.93 -0.05
N LYS A 414 9.89 -24.59 -0.57
CA LYS A 414 10.57 -25.35 -1.63
C LYS A 414 10.84 -26.78 -1.18
N ALA A 415 11.25 -26.97 0.08
CA ALA A 415 11.39 -28.29 0.68
C ALA A 415 10.06 -29.06 0.72
N LEU A 416 8.94 -28.41 1.05
CA LEU A 416 7.61 -29.01 1.06
C LEU A 416 7.12 -29.43 -0.34
N MET A 417 7.60 -28.78 -1.40
CA MET A 417 7.35 -29.21 -2.79
C MET A 417 8.14 -30.47 -3.17
N ILE A 418 9.26 -30.74 -2.48
CA ILE A 418 10.13 -31.91 -2.75
C ILE A 418 9.72 -33.08 -1.86
N GLU A 419 9.54 -32.84 -0.56
CA GLU A 419 9.27 -33.83 0.48
C GLU A 419 8.03 -33.43 1.27
N LYS A 420 6.92 -34.16 1.06
CA LYS A 420 5.63 -33.90 1.72
C LYS A 420 5.72 -34.05 3.25
N GLU A 421 6.62 -34.89 3.76
CA GLU A 421 6.82 -35.08 5.20
C GLU A 421 7.39 -33.83 5.90
N MET A 422 7.89 -32.84 5.15
CA MET A 422 8.24 -31.52 5.69
C MET A 422 7.06 -30.84 6.39
N ILE A 423 5.80 -31.20 6.08
CA ILE A 423 4.64 -30.69 6.81
C ILE A 423 4.66 -31.08 8.29
N ASN A 424 5.37 -32.15 8.65
CA ASN A 424 5.53 -32.64 10.01
C ASN A 424 6.73 -32.00 10.74
N ASP A 425 7.61 -31.30 10.03
CA ASP A 425 8.78 -30.64 10.61
C ASP A 425 8.36 -29.56 11.65
N PRO A 426 8.98 -29.51 12.85
CA PRO A 426 8.59 -28.58 13.91
C PRO A 426 8.71 -27.10 13.51
N PHE A 427 9.69 -26.77 12.67
CA PHE A 427 9.91 -25.41 12.18
C PHE A 427 8.86 -25.03 11.14
N VAL A 428 8.57 -25.91 10.18
CA VAL A 428 7.51 -25.72 9.18
C VAL A 428 6.16 -25.55 9.85
N ARG A 429 5.77 -26.46 10.75
CA ARG A 429 4.49 -26.37 11.47
C ARG A 429 4.38 -25.06 12.25
N LYS A 430 5.44 -24.66 12.97
CA LYS A 430 5.43 -23.40 13.72
C LYS A 430 5.27 -22.18 12.80
N HIS A 431 5.88 -22.18 11.62
CA HIS A 431 5.73 -21.10 10.64
C HIS A 431 4.32 -21.06 10.07
N VAL A 432 3.79 -22.20 9.65
CA VAL A 432 2.40 -22.35 9.16
C VAL A 432 1.41 -21.89 10.24
N HIS A 433 1.53 -22.36 11.49
CA HIS A 433 0.69 -21.91 12.61
C HIS A 433 0.81 -20.41 12.88
N LYS A 434 2.00 -19.80 12.76
CA LYS A 434 2.20 -18.35 12.93
C LYS A 434 1.48 -17.57 11.82
N MET A 435 1.57 -18.02 10.57
CA MET A 435 0.88 -17.40 9.43
C MET A 435 -0.63 -17.54 9.56
N ILE A 436 -1.12 -18.70 9.98
CA ILE A 436 -2.55 -18.92 10.27
C ILE A 436 -3.00 -18.04 11.43
N SER A 437 -2.22 -17.94 12.51
CA SER A 437 -2.52 -17.04 13.63
C SER A 437 -2.65 -15.58 13.20
N ARG A 438 -1.80 -15.14 12.26
CA ARG A 438 -1.91 -13.82 11.63
C ARG A 438 -3.20 -13.73 10.80
N ARG A 439 -3.50 -14.73 9.97
CA ARG A 439 -4.74 -14.78 9.16
C ARG A 439 -6.01 -14.72 10.03
N ILE A 440 -6.00 -15.37 11.20
CA ILE A 440 -7.08 -15.29 12.19
C ILE A 440 -7.22 -13.86 12.74
N GLN A 441 -6.10 -13.19 13.06
CA GLN A 441 -6.13 -11.80 13.52
C GLN A 441 -6.65 -10.85 12.42
N GLU A 442 -6.24 -11.03 11.18
CA GLU A 442 -6.74 -10.30 10.00
C GLU A 442 -8.25 -10.50 9.83
N ALA A 443 -8.74 -11.74 9.91
CA ALA A 443 -10.17 -12.04 9.82
C ALA A 443 -10.98 -11.36 10.93
N LYS A 444 -10.46 -11.30 12.16
CA LYS A 444 -11.08 -10.57 13.29
C LYS A 444 -11.13 -9.05 13.07
N MET A 445 -10.29 -8.52 12.19
CA MET A 445 -10.31 -7.13 11.75
C MET A 445 -11.16 -6.94 10.48
N GLY A 446 -11.94 -7.92 10.05
CA GLY A 446 -12.80 -7.85 8.86
C GLY A 446 -12.07 -8.02 7.53
N GLU A 447 -10.84 -8.56 7.52
CA GLU A 447 -10.17 -8.96 6.28
C GLU A 447 -10.73 -10.30 5.77
N LEU A 448 -12.01 -10.30 5.44
CA LEU A 448 -12.77 -11.48 5.03
C LEU A 448 -12.60 -11.71 3.52
N ARG A 449 -12.34 -12.95 3.13
CA ARG A 449 -12.20 -13.37 1.73
C ARG A 449 -13.56 -13.40 1.05
N ILE A 450 -13.68 -12.69 -0.06
CA ILE A 450 -14.88 -12.71 -0.91
C ILE A 450 -14.50 -12.70 -2.39
N LYS A 451 -15.45 -13.14 -3.24
CA LYS A 451 -15.38 -12.96 -4.69
C LYS A 451 -15.41 -11.47 -5.02
N GLY A 452 -14.38 -10.98 -5.69
CA GLY A 452 -14.24 -9.56 -5.98
C GLY A 452 -12.83 -9.19 -6.41
N ASN A 453 -12.68 -8.02 -7.03
CA ASN A 453 -11.41 -7.56 -7.57
C ASN A 453 -11.25 -6.04 -7.47
N TYR A 454 -9.99 -5.59 -7.54
CA TYR A 454 -9.67 -4.19 -7.74
C TYR A 454 -9.34 -3.95 -9.21
N SER A 455 -9.98 -2.96 -9.82
CA SER A 455 -9.67 -2.50 -11.16
C SER A 455 -9.41 -0.99 -11.15
N ILE A 456 -8.59 -0.51 -12.09
CA ILE A 456 -8.33 0.92 -12.24
C ILE A 456 -9.59 1.58 -12.82
N LEU A 457 -9.91 2.77 -12.31
CA LEU A 457 -10.99 3.59 -12.80
C LEU A 457 -10.61 4.29 -14.10
N SER A 458 -11.52 4.24 -15.07
CA SER A 458 -11.50 5.00 -16.31
C SER A 458 -12.79 5.80 -16.42
N GLY A 459 -12.75 6.99 -17.03
CA GLY A 459 -13.97 7.59 -17.57
C GLY A 459 -14.40 6.88 -18.84
N ASP A 460 -15.21 7.51 -19.68
CA ASP A 460 -15.66 6.94 -20.95
C ASP A 460 -14.83 7.52 -22.12
N PRO A 461 -13.88 6.77 -22.69
CA PRO A 461 -13.12 7.21 -23.86
C PRO A 461 -13.98 7.69 -25.04
N TYR A 462 -15.16 7.09 -25.22
CA TYR A 462 -16.10 7.48 -26.27
C TYR A 462 -16.64 8.89 -26.00
N SER A 463 -17.02 9.18 -24.75
CA SER A 463 -17.42 10.52 -24.31
C SER A 463 -16.31 11.55 -24.51
N LEU A 464 -15.05 11.19 -24.20
CA LEU A 464 -13.90 12.07 -24.45
C LEU A 464 -13.70 12.36 -25.94
N CYS A 465 -13.85 11.35 -26.81
CA CYS A 465 -13.78 11.54 -28.25
C CYS A 465 -14.91 12.46 -28.76
N GLN A 466 -16.15 12.26 -28.32
CA GLN A 466 -17.25 13.18 -28.65
C GLN A 466 -16.95 14.61 -28.21
N SER A 467 -16.42 14.79 -27.00
CA SER A 467 -16.06 16.10 -26.47
C SER A 467 -14.99 16.80 -27.32
N MET A 468 -13.91 16.11 -27.71
CA MET A 468 -12.82 16.74 -28.48
C MET A 468 -13.23 17.13 -29.91
N PHE A 469 -14.20 16.41 -30.50
CA PHE A 469 -14.79 16.74 -31.80
C PHE A 469 -15.96 17.73 -31.71
N GLY A 470 -16.31 18.22 -30.52
CA GLY A 470 -17.44 19.17 -30.34
C GLY A 470 -18.81 18.54 -30.61
N MET A 471 -18.91 17.21 -30.54
CA MET A 471 -20.16 16.47 -30.69
C MET A 471 -20.94 16.47 -29.37
N LYS A 472 -22.24 16.15 -29.44
CA LYS A 472 -23.04 15.93 -28.24
C LYS A 472 -22.46 14.75 -27.46
N ILE A 473 -22.09 14.98 -26.20
CA ILE A 473 -21.54 13.95 -25.31
C ILE A 473 -22.69 13.06 -24.85
N THR A 474 -22.85 11.91 -25.50
CA THR A 474 -23.79 10.85 -25.09
C THR A 474 -23.08 9.71 -24.38
N GLY A 475 -21.81 9.48 -24.70
CA GLY A 475 -21.08 8.27 -24.33
C GLY A 475 -21.75 7.01 -24.87
N LEU A 476 -21.28 5.86 -24.38
CA LEU A 476 -21.99 4.58 -24.55
C LEU A 476 -22.77 4.17 -23.30
N LEU A 477 -22.45 4.75 -22.14
CA LEU A 477 -23.03 4.40 -20.83
C LEU A 477 -23.98 5.50 -20.35
N LYS A 478 -25.17 5.14 -19.88
CA LYS A 478 -26.13 6.05 -19.23
C LYS A 478 -25.80 6.24 -17.75
N ALA A 479 -26.49 7.16 -17.09
CA ALA A 479 -26.42 7.31 -15.64
C ALA A 479 -26.72 5.97 -14.92
N GLY A 480 -25.88 5.59 -13.97
CA GLY A 480 -25.96 4.30 -13.26
C GLY A 480 -25.43 3.08 -14.04
N GLU A 481 -25.12 3.22 -15.33
CA GLU A 481 -24.49 2.16 -16.13
C GLU A 481 -22.96 2.25 -16.08
N PHE A 482 -22.32 1.08 -16.11
CA PHE A 482 -20.87 0.92 -16.07
C PHE A 482 -20.44 -0.19 -17.02
N TYR A 483 -19.23 -0.13 -17.56
CA TYR A 483 -18.65 -1.24 -18.30
C TYR A 483 -17.51 -1.88 -17.51
N HIS A 484 -17.57 -3.22 -17.40
CA HIS A 484 -16.56 -4.02 -16.73
C HIS A 484 -16.48 -5.41 -17.39
N SER A 485 -15.52 -5.59 -18.29
CA SER A 485 -15.40 -6.81 -19.11
C SER A 485 -15.35 -8.10 -18.28
N TYR A 486 -14.54 -8.13 -17.21
CA TYR A 486 -14.42 -9.30 -16.34
C TYR A 486 -15.75 -9.82 -15.77
N TRP A 487 -16.64 -8.92 -15.34
CA TRP A 487 -17.93 -9.29 -14.76
C TRP A 487 -18.97 -9.58 -15.85
N SER A 488 -18.96 -8.77 -16.91
CA SER A 488 -19.85 -8.94 -18.06
C SER A 488 -19.65 -10.30 -18.75
N ALA A 489 -18.40 -10.74 -18.90
CA ALA A 489 -18.04 -12.06 -19.42
C ALA A 489 -18.51 -13.23 -18.54
N ARG A 490 -18.90 -12.96 -17.29
CA ARG A 490 -19.42 -13.94 -16.32
C ARG A 490 -20.95 -13.83 -16.14
N GLY A 491 -21.63 -13.04 -16.97
CA GLY A 491 -23.08 -12.84 -16.87
C GLY A 491 -23.52 -12.14 -15.58
N VAL A 492 -22.63 -11.37 -14.95
CA VAL A 492 -22.97 -10.59 -13.75
C VAL A 492 -23.50 -9.22 -14.17
N GLU A 493 -24.71 -8.88 -13.73
CA GLU A 493 -25.40 -7.64 -14.09
C GLU A 493 -25.16 -6.50 -13.10
N LYS A 494 -24.90 -6.81 -11.82
CA LYS A 494 -24.71 -5.80 -10.77
C LYS A 494 -23.58 -6.16 -9.83
N VAL A 495 -22.81 -5.16 -9.44
CA VAL A 495 -21.74 -5.28 -8.43
C VAL A 495 -21.75 -4.08 -7.49
N ALA A 496 -21.35 -4.29 -6.24
CA ALA A 496 -21.08 -3.22 -5.30
C ALA A 496 -19.67 -2.66 -5.53
N GLY A 497 -19.55 -1.33 -5.60
CA GLY A 497 -18.32 -0.58 -5.80
C GLY A 497 -17.90 0.18 -4.54
N PHE A 498 -16.62 0.03 -4.16
CA PHE A 498 -16.02 0.69 -3.00
C PHE A 498 -14.67 1.31 -3.36
N ARG A 499 -14.39 2.53 -2.90
CA ARG A 499 -13.05 3.14 -3.00
C ARG A 499 -12.49 3.42 -1.60
N ALA A 500 -11.25 3.00 -1.36
CA ALA A 500 -10.56 3.32 -0.12
C ALA A 500 -9.76 4.64 -0.26
N PRO A 501 -9.62 5.44 0.82
CA PRO A 501 -10.33 5.29 2.09
C PRO A 501 -11.79 5.74 1.98
N MET A 502 -12.68 5.04 2.68
CA MET A 502 -14.06 5.46 2.86
C MET A 502 -14.43 5.45 4.34
N THR A 503 -15.36 6.31 4.72
CA THR A 503 -15.77 6.47 6.12
C THR A 503 -17.28 6.54 6.30
N CYS A 504 -18.05 6.76 5.22
CA CYS A 504 -19.49 6.90 5.26
C CYS A 504 -20.18 5.92 4.29
N HIS A 505 -21.40 5.49 4.62
CA HIS A 505 -22.22 4.63 3.76
C HIS A 505 -22.52 5.30 2.41
N ASN A 506 -22.59 6.63 2.37
CA ASN A 506 -22.74 7.43 1.14
C ASN A 506 -21.64 7.15 0.10
N ASN A 507 -20.52 6.54 0.49
CA ASN A 507 -19.43 6.18 -0.42
C ASN A 507 -19.60 4.85 -1.15
N ILE A 508 -20.72 4.16 -0.99
CA ILE A 508 -20.97 2.88 -1.64
C ILE A 508 -21.87 3.10 -2.85
N ARG A 509 -21.58 2.45 -3.96
CA ARG A 509 -22.41 2.49 -5.16
C ARG A 509 -22.70 1.08 -5.67
N ILE A 510 -23.87 0.88 -6.24
CA ILE A 510 -24.19 -0.31 -7.03
C ILE A 510 -23.98 0.03 -8.49
N PHE A 511 -23.10 -0.70 -9.15
CA PHE A 511 -22.82 -0.55 -10.57
C PHE A 511 -23.72 -1.49 -11.34
N SER A 512 -24.58 -0.94 -12.20
CA SER A 512 -25.32 -1.72 -13.19
C SER A 512 -24.44 -1.90 -14.42
N LEU A 513 -24.09 -3.14 -14.74
CA LEU A 513 -23.14 -3.46 -15.79
C LEU A 513 -23.86 -3.53 -17.14
N ALA A 514 -23.45 -2.68 -18.07
CA ALA A 514 -23.92 -2.66 -19.44
C ALA A 514 -22.91 -3.38 -20.36
N ASN A 515 -23.42 -4.14 -21.31
CA ASN A 515 -22.61 -4.92 -22.24
C ASN A 515 -23.31 -5.03 -23.60
N THR A 516 -22.95 -4.15 -24.54
CA THR A 516 -23.45 -4.17 -25.93
C THR A 516 -22.34 -4.54 -26.91
N SER A 517 -22.71 -4.91 -28.15
CA SER A 517 -21.72 -5.17 -29.22
C SER A 517 -20.85 -3.94 -29.51
N GLU A 518 -21.44 -2.74 -29.44
CA GLU A 518 -20.73 -1.47 -29.62
C GLU A 518 -19.72 -1.20 -28.49
N MET A 519 -20.11 -1.42 -27.23
CA MET A 519 -19.20 -1.32 -26.08
C MET A 519 -18.05 -2.33 -26.20
N ASN A 520 -18.34 -3.57 -26.57
CA ASN A 520 -17.31 -4.60 -26.77
C ASN A 520 -16.34 -4.21 -27.89
N HIS A 521 -16.83 -3.58 -28.96
CA HIS A 521 -15.99 -3.12 -30.05
C HIS A 521 -15.06 -1.96 -29.61
N TRP A 522 -15.62 -0.89 -29.04
CA TRP A 522 -14.85 0.31 -28.69
C TRP A 522 -13.97 0.12 -27.45
N TYR A 523 -14.41 -0.68 -26.47
CA TYR A 523 -13.66 -0.96 -25.24
C TYR A 523 -12.85 -2.26 -25.30
N ARG A 524 -12.61 -2.83 -26.49
CA ARG A 524 -11.93 -4.13 -26.68
C ARG A 524 -10.55 -4.24 -26.03
N TYR A 525 -9.83 -3.13 -25.86
CA TYR A 525 -8.53 -3.09 -25.19
C TYR A 525 -8.61 -2.81 -23.68
N MET A 526 -9.81 -2.53 -23.15
CA MET A 526 -10.06 -2.08 -21.79
C MET A 526 -10.73 -3.16 -20.93
N ASP A 527 -10.12 -4.34 -20.89
CA ASP A 527 -10.65 -5.54 -20.26
C ASP A 527 -10.41 -5.64 -18.74
N THR A 528 -9.45 -4.88 -18.20
CA THR A 528 -9.03 -4.91 -16.78
C THR A 528 -9.29 -3.63 -16.00
N VAL A 529 -10.22 -2.80 -16.48
CA VAL A 529 -10.61 -1.51 -15.87
C VAL A 529 -12.12 -1.45 -15.61
N THR A 530 -12.54 -0.53 -14.75
CA THR A 530 -13.97 -0.14 -14.63
C THR A 530 -14.16 1.18 -15.36
N ILE A 531 -15.04 1.21 -16.36
CA ILE A 531 -15.38 2.41 -17.14
C ILE A 531 -16.61 3.04 -16.53
N PHE A 532 -16.48 4.30 -16.09
CA PHE A 532 -17.56 5.10 -15.55
C PHE A 532 -18.31 5.83 -16.66
N ASN A 533 -19.63 5.96 -16.49
CA ASN A 533 -20.43 6.86 -17.30
C ASN A 533 -20.08 8.33 -17.04
N SER A 534 -20.56 9.20 -17.93
CA SER A 534 -20.34 10.65 -17.86
C SER A 534 -21.47 11.41 -17.14
N HIS A 535 -22.55 10.72 -16.75
CA HIS A 535 -23.87 11.32 -16.54
C HIS A 535 -24.39 11.24 -15.09
N ASP A 536 -23.56 10.86 -14.12
CA ASP A 536 -23.97 10.76 -12.71
C ASP A 536 -22.90 11.20 -11.70
N THR A 537 -23.22 11.04 -10.41
CA THR A 537 -22.39 11.51 -9.28
C THR A 537 -21.47 10.43 -8.68
N THR A 538 -21.18 9.36 -9.42
CA THR A 538 -20.45 8.20 -8.88
C THR A 538 -19.03 8.55 -8.46
N ALA A 539 -18.32 9.39 -9.22
CA ALA A 539 -16.98 9.84 -8.85
C ALA A 539 -16.99 10.61 -7.51
N GLN A 540 -17.94 11.52 -7.33
CA GLN A 540 -18.12 12.29 -6.09
C GLN A 540 -18.47 11.37 -4.92
N ALA A 541 -19.40 10.43 -5.16
CA ALA A 541 -19.81 9.43 -4.18
C ALA A 541 -18.65 8.61 -3.66
N LEU A 542 -17.77 8.13 -4.54
CA LEU A 542 -16.57 7.38 -4.19
C LEU A 542 -15.48 8.28 -3.59
N ASN A 543 -15.87 9.22 -2.74
CA ASN A 543 -15.01 10.13 -2.00
C ASN A 543 -14.18 11.04 -2.94
N GLY A 544 -14.77 11.49 -4.06
CA GLY A 544 -14.09 12.34 -5.05
C GLY A 544 -13.01 11.58 -5.84
N ALA A 545 -13.35 10.41 -6.37
CA ALA A 545 -12.46 9.65 -7.24
C ALA A 545 -12.11 10.42 -8.53
N ASP A 546 -10.87 10.27 -8.99
CA ASP A 546 -10.43 10.75 -10.30
C ASP A 546 -9.96 9.56 -11.17
N MET A 547 -9.53 9.82 -12.40
CA MET A 547 -9.10 8.78 -13.34
C MET A 547 -7.57 8.73 -13.47
N ASP A 548 -6.83 9.14 -12.43
CA ASP A 548 -5.36 9.29 -12.45
C ASP A 548 -4.57 8.06 -11.94
N SER A 549 -5.26 6.91 -11.90
CA SER A 549 -4.88 5.57 -11.38
C SER A 549 -5.58 5.19 -10.06
N ASP A 550 -6.65 5.89 -9.69
CA ASP A 550 -7.56 5.41 -8.65
C ASP A 550 -8.10 4.01 -8.99
N THR A 551 -8.42 3.26 -7.94
CA THR A 551 -8.92 1.89 -8.07
C THR A 551 -10.19 1.70 -7.27
N VAL A 552 -11.14 0.97 -7.84
CA VAL A 552 -12.37 0.57 -7.17
C VAL A 552 -12.34 -0.92 -6.88
N PHE A 553 -12.78 -1.29 -5.69
CA PHE A 553 -13.09 -2.67 -5.35
C PHE A 553 -14.51 -2.99 -5.79
N THR A 554 -14.69 -4.06 -6.57
CA THR A 554 -16.00 -4.54 -7.00
C THR A 554 -16.28 -5.96 -6.51
N THR A 555 -17.51 -6.23 -6.10
CA THR A 555 -17.97 -7.57 -5.68
C THR A 555 -19.44 -7.78 -6.02
N ASN A 556 -19.80 -9.01 -6.39
CA ASN A 556 -21.19 -9.45 -6.55
C ASN A 556 -21.68 -10.28 -5.34
N ASN A 557 -21.01 -10.20 -4.18
CA ASN A 557 -21.38 -10.96 -2.99
C ASN A 557 -22.83 -10.63 -2.55
N PRO A 558 -23.75 -11.61 -2.50
CA PRO A 558 -25.16 -11.35 -2.23
C PRO A 558 -25.43 -10.68 -0.89
N THR A 559 -24.76 -11.11 0.18
CA THR A 559 -24.90 -10.57 1.53
C THR A 559 -24.53 -9.09 1.57
N ILE A 560 -23.42 -8.70 0.92
CA ILE A 560 -23.03 -7.29 0.79
C ILE A 560 -24.07 -6.53 -0.03
N MET A 561 -24.44 -7.04 -1.20
CA MET A 561 -25.39 -6.36 -2.11
C MET A 561 -26.72 -6.04 -1.42
N GLN A 562 -27.26 -6.99 -0.64
CA GLN A 562 -28.53 -6.82 0.09
C GLN A 562 -28.42 -5.84 1.27
N SER A 563 -27.21 -5.64 1.81
CA SER A 563 -26.96 -4.78 2.97
C SER A 563 -26.70 -3.31 2.62
N ILE A 564 -26.60 -2.98 1.33
CA ILE A 564 -26.32 -1.63 0.84
C ILE A 564 -27.63 -0.85 0.68
N ARG A 565 -27.64 0.38 1.18
CA ARG A 565 -28.68 1.36 0.94
C ARG A 565 -28.11 2.43 0.03
N GLU A 566 -28.72 2.61 -1.14
CA GLU A 566 -28.33 3.71 -2.01
C GLU A 566 -28.58 5.06 -1.31
N GLN A 567 -27.60 5.95 -1.39
CA GLN A 567 -27.59 7.25 -0.74
C GLN A 567 -27.02 8.29 -1.68
N ASP A 568 -27.54 9.51 -1.60
CA ASP A 568 -27.06 10.64 -2.38
C ASP A 568 -25.56 10.89 -2.16
N ALA A 569 -24.89 11.40 -3.19
CA ALA A 569 -23.46 11.67 -3.12
C ALA A 569 -23.19 12.82 -2.15
N ILE A 570 -22.13 12.69 -1.35
CA ILE A 570 -21.64 13.79 -0.51
C ILE A 570 -20.70 14.65 -1.34
N ILE A 571 -20.99 15.96 -1.39
CA ILE A 571 -20.10 16.97 -1.97
C ILE A 571 -19.61 17.89 -0.84
N CYS A 572 -18.31 17.87 -0.58
CA CYS A 572 -17.68 18.72 0.42
C CYS A 572 -17.09 19.96 -0.25
N ALA A 573 -17.48 21.15 0.20
CA ALA A 573 -16.91 22.40 -0.27
C ALA A 573 -15.48 22.58 0.28
N GLN A 574 -14.49 22.65 -0.62
CA GLN A 574 -13.08 22.83 -0.23
C GLN A 574 -12.59 24.26 -0.45
N LYS A 575 -11.95 24.84 0.58
CA LYS A 575 -11.29 26.15 0.49
C LYS A 575 -9.86 25.97 -0.02
N THR A 576 -9.59 26.41 -1.25
CA THR A 576 -8.25 26.38 -1.85
C THR A 576 -7.45 27.62 -1.47
N ALA A 577 -6.15 27.45 -1.18
CA ALA A 577 -5.23 28.56 -0.93
C ALA A 577 -5.10 29.50 -2.15
N LEU A 578 -4.76 30.76 -1.88
CA LEU A 578 -4.63 31.80 -2.91
C LEU A 578 -3.47 31.53 -3.87
N LYS A 579 -3.68 31.82 -5.16
CA LYS A 579 -2.63 31.82 -6.18
C LYS A 579 -1.71 33.03 -5.99
N ARG A 580 -0.42 32.86 -6.29
CA ARG A 580 0.61 33.91 -6.26
C ARG A 580 1.77 33.56 -7.18
N ILE A 581 2.61 34.54 -7.51
CA ILE A 581 3.92 34.28 -8.12
C ILE A 581 4.78 33.59 -7.07
N ILE A 582 5.31 32.41 -7.39
CA ILE A 582 5.95 31.53 -6.42
C ILE A 582 7.39 31.95 -6.14
N VAL A 583 7.73 32.11 -4.86
CA VAL A 583 9.11 32.18 -4.35
C VAL A 583 9.40 31.03 -3.37
N GLU A 584 10.67 30.77 -3.07
CA GLU A 584 11.09 29.62 -2.25
C GLU A 584 10.49 29.65 -0.83
N GLU A 585 10.32 30.83 -0.25
CA GLU A 585 9.70 31.02 1.08
C GLU A 585 8.25 30.53 1.12
N ASP A 586 7.51 30.66 0.01
CA ASP A 586 6.14 30.15 -0.09
C ASP A 586 6.13 28.61 -0.08
N LEU A 587 7.11 27.97 -0.72
CA LEU A 587 7.23 26.51 -0.77
C LEU A 587 7.61 25.92 0.59
N ILE A 588 8.57 26.55 1.28
CA ILE A 588 8.95 26.19 2.65
C ILE A 588 7.74 26.31 3.59
N ARG A 589 6.98 27.40 3.49
CA ARG A 589 5.76 27.59 4.28
C ARG A 589 4.71 26.53 3.98
N ALA A 590 4.48 26.21 2.71
CA ALA A 590 3.54 25.18 2.30
C ALA A 590 3.94 23.80 2.87
N ASN A 591 5.23 23.43 2.82
CA ASN A 591 5.72 22.18 3.41
C ASN A 591 5.46 22.13 4.92
N LYS A 592 5.75 23.21 5.65
CA LYS A 592 5.50 23.28 7.11
C LYS A 592 4.03 23.06 7.46
N MET A 593 3.13 23.72 6.73
CA MET A 593 1.70 23.65 6.99
C MET A 593 1.09 22.27 6.71
N SER A 594 1.79 21.42 5.96
CA SER A 594 1.31 20.10 5.56
C SER A 594 2.01 18.95 6.29
N PHE A 595 2.98 19.21 7.17
CA PHE A 595 3.70 18.16 7.90
C PHE A 595 2.79 17.33 8.82
N GLY A 596 3.00 16.01 8.79
CA GLY A 596 2.25 15.03 9.56
C GLY A 596 1.07 14.41 8.80
N ASP A 597 0.49 13.35 9.37
CA ASP A 597 -0.66 12.66 8.80
C ASP A 597 -1.82 12.63 9.81
N GLN A 598 -2.88 13.37 9.50
CA GLN A 598 -4.12 13.36 10.29
C GLN A 598 -5.14 12.34 9.78
N ILE A 599 -4.98 11.80 8.57
CA ILE A 599 -5.99 10.96 7.89
C ILE A 599 -6.30 9.72 8.74
N GLY A 600 -5.25 9.04 9.23
CA GLY A 600 -5.43 7.85 10.07
C GLY A 600 -6.12 8.16 11.40
N SER A 601 -5.84 9.32 12.00
CA SER A 601 -6.48 9.75 13.25
C SER A 601 -7.96 10.09 13.06
N ILE A 602 -8.31 10.80 11.98
CA ILE A 602 -9.68 11.14 11.60
C ILE A 602 -10.48 9.88 11.32
N THR A 603 -9.92 8.97 10.51
CA THR A 603 -10.56 7.70 10.16
C THR A 603 -10.85 6.85 11.40
N ASN A 604 -9.90 6.74 12.33
CA ASN A 604 -10.09 6.00 13.58
C ASN A 604 -11.20 6.59 14.46
N ARG A 605 -11.31 7.93 14.52
CA ARG A 605 -12.38 8.62 15.27
C ARG A 605 -13.75 8.33 14.64
N ILE A 606 -13.83 8.34 13.31
CA ILE A 606 -15.08 8.01 12.61
C ILE A 606 -15.47 6.54 12.85
N THR A 607 -14.50 5.61 12.83
CA THR A 607 -14.79 4.21 13.19
C THR A 607 -15.27 4.08 14.64
N ALA A 608 -14.75 4.87 15.58
CA ALA A 608 -15.29 4.92 16.95
C ALA A 608 -16.71 5.52 17.00
N MET A 609 -17.07 6.45 16.11
CA MET A 609 -18.45 6.96 16.03
C MET A 609 -19.46 5.89 15.60
N TYR A 610 -19.07 4.91 14.77
CA TYR A 610 -19.94 3.75 14.46
C TYR A 610 -20.23 2.87 15.69
N GLU A 611 -19.33 2.83 16.68
CA GLU A 611 -19.59 2.15 17.95
C GLU A 611 -20.67 2.85 18.76
N ILE A 612 -20.56 4.18 18.86
CA ILE A 612 -21.54 5.00 19.56
C ILE A 612 -22.88 4.94 18.82
N LEU A 613 -22.88 5.00 17.49
CA LEU A 613 -24.09 4.87 16.67
C LEU A 613 -24.85 3.57 16.99
N ALA A 614 -24.14 2.45 17.17
CA ALA A 614 -24.72 1.14 17.46
C ALA A 614 -25.38 1.04 18.86
N LYS A 615 -25.12 1.98 19.77
CA LYS A 615 -25.74 2.05 21.11
C LYS A 615 -27.18 2.58 21.06
N TYR A 616 -27.52 3.35 20.02
CA TYR A 616 -28.77 4.11 19.96
C TYR A 616 -29.71 3.57 18.87
N PRO A 617 -31.03 3.58 19.11
CA PRO A 617 -31.99 3.18 18.09
C PRO A 617 -32.01 4.21 16.94
N PRO A 618 -32.20 3.75 15.69
CA PRO A 618 -32.41 4.64 14.54
C PRO A 618 -33.51 5.66 14.83
N GLY A 619 -33.24 6.93 14.51
CA GLY A 619 -34.19 8.04 14.67
C GLY A 619 -34.10 8.83 15.98
N SER A 620 -33.41 8.31 17.01
CA SER A 620 -33.06 9.07 18.22
C SER A 620 -32.18 10.28 17.92
N ASN A 621 -32.15 11.26 18.83
CA ASN A 621 -31.34 12.47 18.66
C ASN A 621 -29.84 12.13 18.61
N GLU A 622 -29.41 11.20 19.45
CA GLU A 622 -28.05 10.68 19.51
C GLU A 622 -27.64 9.99 18.20
N TYR A 623 -28.53 9.15 17.65
CA TYR A 623 -28.29 8.46 16.38
C TYR A 623 -28.14 9.45 15.23
N LYS A 624 -29.07 10.40 15.11
CA LYS A 624 -29.02 11.46 14.07
C LYS A 624 -27.77 12.32 14.19
N THR A 625 -27.37 12.66 15.41
CA THR A 625 -26.14 13.42 15.65
C THR A 625 -24.90 12.62 15.25
N MET A 626 -24.84 11.32 15.54
CA MET A 626 -23.74 10.47 15.09
C MET A 626 -23.69 10.33 13.58
N GLU A 627 -24.82 10.14 12.89
CA GLU A 627 -24.86 10.13 11.42
C GLU A 627 -24.34 11.44 10.83
N TYR A 628 -24.76 12.59 11.39
CA TYR A 628 -24.24 13.90 11.03
C TYR A 628 -22.71 13.97 11.20
N ARG A 629 -22.17 13.55 12.36
CA ARG A 629 -20.71 13.57 12.61
C ARG A 629 -19.95 12.64 11.69
N ILE A 630 -20.49 11.47 11.38
CA ILE A 630 -19.89 10.50 10.44
C ILE A 630 -19.82 11.10 9.03
N LYS A 631 -20.92 11.71 8.53
CA LYS A 631 -20.95 12.41 7.24
C LYS A 631 -19.94 13.57 7.20
N CYS A 632 -19.92 14.41 8.24
CA CYS A 632 -18.92 15.49 8.38
C CYS A 632 -17.49 14.95 8.48
N GLY A 633 -17.31 13.73 9.01
CA GLY A 633 -16.04 13.02 9.04
C GLY A 633 -15.40 12.86 7.66
N GLN A 634 -16.21 12.66 6.60
CA GLN A 634 -15.71 12.62 5.22
C GLN A 634 -15.10 13.96 4.81
N ASN A 635 -15.72 15.10 5.13
CA ASN A 635 -15.18 16.43 4.83
C ASN A 635 -13.79 16.61 5.48
N TYR A 636 -13.66 16.29 6.77
CA TYR A 636 -12.35 16.35 7.45
C TYR A 636 -11.32 15.41 6.81
N GLN A 637 -11.74 14.22 6.40
CA GLN A 637 -10.86 13.26 5.73
C GLN A 637 -10.38 13.80 4.37
N GLN A 638 -11.28 14.34 3.53
CA GLN A 638 -10.94 14.92 2.22
C GLN A 638 -10.01 16.14 2.37
N ASN A 639 -10.33 17.05 3.29
CA ASN A 639 -9.50 18.24 3.54
C ASN A 639 -8.09 17.86 4.01
N ALA A 640 -7.96 16.81 4.84
CA ALA A 640 -6.66 16.27 5.25
C ALA A 640 -5.90 15.57 4.10
N ILE A 641 -6.59 14.90 3.17
CA ILE A 641 -5.98 14.26 1.99
C ILE A 641 -5.36 15.31 1.06
N ASP A 642 -6.09 16.40 0.80
CA ASP A 642 -5.70 17.44 -0.15
C ASP A 642 -5.00 18.64 0.49
N GLN A 643 -4.69 18.59 1.78
CA GLN A 643 -3.92 19.63 2.47
C GLN A 643 -2.56 19.88 1.80
N ALA A 644 -1.88 18.81 1.38
CA ALA A 644 -0.63 18.90 0.62
C ALA A 644 -0.80 19.45 -0.81
N LYS A 645 -2.04 19.60 -1.29
CA LYS A 645 -2.42 20.26 -2.55
C LYS A 645 -2.98 21.68 -2.31
N GLY A 646 -2.80 22.23 -1.11
CA GLY A 646 -3.19 23.59 -0.77
C GLY A 646 -4.66 23.75 -0.38
N ILE A 647 -5.34 22.68 0.02
CA ILE A 647 -6.66 22.78 0.67
C ILE A 647 -6.47 23.15 2.14
N GLN A 648 -7.29 24.08 2.61
CA GLN A 648 -7.34 24.45 4.03
C GLN A 648 -8.12 23.39 4.79
N SER A 649 -7.58 22.95 5.93
CA SER A 649 -8.18 21.90 6.75
C SER A 649 -8.36 22.39 8.17
N ASN A 650 -9.61 22.44 8.64
CA ASN A 650 -9.95 22.71 10.03
C ASN A 650 -9.85 21.42 10.86
N PRO A 651 -9.40 21.50 12.13
CA PRO A 651 -9.34 20.33 12.98
C PRO A 651 -10.75 19.87 13.37
N MET A 652 -10.96 18.55 13.40
CA MET A 652 -12.18 17.95 13.95
C MET A 652 -12.41 18.41 15.41
N PRO A 653 -13.64 18.79 15.82
CA PRO A 653 -13.93 19.29 17.16
C PRO A 653 -13.55 18.27 18.24
N LYS A 654 -12.84 18.74 19.28
CA LYS A 654 -12.41 17.88 20.39
C LYS A 654 -13.59 17.28 21.16
N SER A 655 -14.69 18.01 21.30
CA SER A 655 -15.93 17.56 21.93
C SER A 655 -16.50 16.26 21.33
N TRP A 656 -16.11 15.90 20.10
CA TRP A 656 -16.60 14.70 19.43
C TRP A 656 -15.86 13.43 19.86
N TYR A 657 -14.61 13.53 20.33
CA TYR A 657 -13.74 12.37 20.56
C TYR A 657 -12.90 12.43 21.85
N ASP A 658 -12.96 13.52 22.60
CA ASP A 658 -12.22 13.71 23.85
C ASP A 658 -13.20 14.04 24.99
N TYR A 659 -13.31 13.12 25.97
CA TYR A 659 -14.16 13.32 27.15
C TYR A 659 -13.89 14.64 27.86
N HIS A 660 -12.60 15.00 27.97
CA HIS A 660 -12.17 16.14 28.76
C HIS A 660 -12.68 17.46 28.16
N ALA A 661 -12.91 17.51 26.86
CA ALA A 661 -13.52 18.66 26.20
C ALA A 661 -15.00 18.85 26.55
N ASN A 662 -15.65 17.85 27.17
CA ASN A 662 -17.05 17.89 27.58
C ASN A 662 -17.23 17.90 29.10
N VAL A 663 -16.18 18.12 29.90
CA VAL A 663 -16.32 18.28 31.35
C VAL A 663 -17.05 19.60 31.64
N ILE A 664 -18.10 19.51 32.45
CA ILE A 664 -18.92 20.66 32.87
C ILE A 664 -18.14 21.40 33.96
N GLU A 665 -17.96 22.69 33.77
CA GLU A 665 -17.29 23.59 34.70
C GLU A 665 -18.32 24.47 35.39
N GLU A 666 -18.02 24.94 36.60
CA GLU A 666 -18.92 25.83 37.37
C GLU A 666 -19.20 27.16 36.64
N SER A 667 -18.33 27.56 35.71
CA SER A 667 -18.47 28.78 34.91
C SER A 667 -19.32 28.60 33.65
N ASP A 668 -19.71 27.37 33.31
CA ASP A 668 -20.55 27.11 32.13
C ASP A 668 -21.96 27.66 32.32
N SER A 669 -22.52 28.29 31.28
CA SER A 669 -23.95 28.58 31.24
C SER A 669 -24.77 27.27 31.19
N GLU A 670 -26.05 27.32 31.57
CA GLU A 670 -26.91 26.13 31.56
C GLU A 670 -27.01 25.49 30.16
N GLU A 671 -27.05 26.31 29.10
CA GLU A 671 -27.05 25.85 27.71
C GLU A 671 -25.76 25.09 27.35
N VAL A 672 -24.60 25.62 27.76
CA VAL A 672 -23.31 24.96 27.55
C VAL A 672 -23.22 23.67 28.38
N ALA A 673 -23.72 23.68 29.61
CA ALA A 673 -23.75 22.50 30.47
C ALA A 673 -24.65 21.40 29.88
N GLU A 674 -25.81 21.74 29.32
CA GLU A 674 -26.70 20.81 28.63
C GLU A 674 -26.06 20.23 27.36
N LEU A 675 -25.42 21.06 26.53
CA LEU A 675 -24.67 20.60 25.37
C LEU A 675 -23.52 19.66 25.75
N LYS A 676 -22.77 19.98 26.81
CA LYS A 676 -21.70 19.13 27.33
C LYS A 676 -22.24 17.80 27.86
N ARG A 677 -23.37 17.78 28.60
CA ARG A 677 -24.05 16.53 29.02
C ARG A 677 -24.46 15.68 27.83
N PHE A 678 -25.05 16.30 26.81
CA PHE A 678 -25.41 15.60 25.59
C PHE A 678 -24.16 15.00 24.90
N ASN A 679 -23.10 15.79 24.73
CA ASN A 679 -21.84 15.33 24.13
C ASN A 679 -21.18 14.19 24.93
N GLN A 680 -21.19 14.25 26.27
CA GLN A 680 -20.70 13.14 27.11
C GLN A 680 -21.42 11.82 26.82
N SER A 681 -22.72 11.87 26.44
CA SER A 681 -23.47 10.66 26.11
C SER A 681 -23.05 10.02 24.79
N ILE A 682 -22.55 10.82 23.84
CA ILE A 682 -22.23 10.43 22.45
C ILE A 682 -20.76 10.60 22.05
N VAL A 683 -19.86 10.85 23.01
CA VAL A 683 -18.43 11.08 22.73
C VAL A 683 -17.73 9.78 22.26
N ALA A 684 -17.02 9.86 21.15
CA ALA A 684 -16.33 8.72 20.52
C ALA A 684 -14.88 8.58 21.02
N GLU A 685 -14.68 8.54 22.33
CA GLU A 685 -13.34 8.53 22.96
C GLU A 685 -12.64 7.15 22.92
N LYS A 686 -13.44 6.08 22.89
CA LYS A 686 -12.94 4.71 22.97
C LYS A 686 -12.93 4.08 21.58
N LYS A 687 -11.81 3.42 21.26
CA LYS A 687 -11.72 2.61 20.04
C LYS A 687 -12.64 1.38 20.16
N PRO A 688 -13.20 0.87 19.04
CA PRO A 688 -13.86 -0.43 18.98
C PRO A 688 -13.03 -1.57 19.55
N TYR A 689 -13.67 -2.61 20.08
CA TYR A 689 -13.01 -3.81 20.58
C TYR A 689 -12.13 -4.48 19.51
N PHE A 690 -12.60 -4.62 18.27
CA PHE A 690 -11.82 -5.29 17.23
C PHE A 690 -10.44 -4.65 16.95
N MET A 691 -10.29 -3.35 17.25
CA MET A 691 -9.03 -2.62 17.06
C MET A 691 -7.90 -3.06 18.00
N ILE A 692 -8.16 -3.88 19.03
CA ILE A 692 -7.08 -4.49 19.83
C ILE A 692 -6.15 -5.35 18.98
N TYR A 693 -6.66 -5.94 17.89
CA TYR A 693 -5.87 -6.75 16.96
C TYR A 693 -4.99 -5.90 16.03
N ARG A 694 -5.30 -4.61 15.89
CA ARG A 694 -4.53 -3.63 15.11
C ARG A 694 -3.46 -2.92 15.93
N TYR A 695 -3.74 -2.67 17.22
CA TYR A 695 -2.88 -1.86 18.10
C TYR A 695 -2.37 -2.68 19.30
N PRO A 696 -1.11 -3.16 19.26
CA PRO A 696 -0.54 -3.97 20.34
C PRO A 696 -0.59 -3.31 21.72
N GLU A 697 -0.34 -2.00 21.81
CA GLU A 697 -0.43 -1.26 23.08
C GLU A 697 -1.86 -1.20 23.64
N LEU A 698 -2.87 -1.14 22.76
CA LEU A 698 -4.28 -1.21 23.17
C LEU A 698 -4.62 -2.60 23.71
N LYS A 699 -4.13 -3.66 23.06
CA LYS A 699 -4.28 -5.04 23.53
C LYS A 699 -3.62 -5.22 24.91
N LYS A 700 -2.38 -4.78 25.09
CA LYS A 700 -1.71 -4.80 26.41
C LYS A 700 -2.51 -4.05 27.48
N LYS A 701 -3.07 -2.90 27.15
CA LYS A 701 -3.91 -2.11 28.08
C LYS A 701 -5.17 -2.89 28.49
N ILE A 702 -5.83 -3.55 27.54
CA ILE A 702 -7.02 -4.37 27.81
C ILE A 702 -6.67 -5.58 28.68
N ASP A 703 -5.57 -6.27 28.37
CA ASP A 703 -5.18 -7.48 29.08
C ASP A 703 -4.86 -7.17 30.54
N ARG A 704 -4.10 -6.10 30.80
CA ARG A 704 -3.84 -5.62 32.16
C ARG A 704 -5.12 -5.25 32.90
N PHE A 705 -6.04 -4.55 32.23
CA PHE A 705 -7.32 -4.15 32.83
C PHE A 705 -8.17 -5.37 33.20
N MET A 706 -8.28 -6.35 32.31
CA MET A 706 -9.05 -7.57 32.53
C MET A 706 -8.43 -8.41 33.65
N SER A 707 -7.10 -8.62 33.65
CA SER A 707 -6.42 -9.36 34.73
C SER A 707 -6.58 -8.66 36.09
N ALA A 708 -6.43 -7.33 36.15
CA ALA A 708 -6.61 -6.59 37.40
C ALA A 708 -8.06 -6.66 37.90
N THR A 709 -9.04 -6.56 37.00
CA THR A 709 -10.47 -6.68 37.34
C THR A 709 -10.80 -8.09 37.85
N GLU A 710 -10.31 -9.13 37.20
CA GLU A 710 -10.52 -10.52 37.59
C GLU A 710 -9.95 -10.79 39.00
N VAL A 711 -8.72 -10.34 39.28
CA VAL A 711 -8.11 -10.45 40.61
C VAL A 711 -8.92 -9.68 41.66
N ASN A 712 -9.38 -8.47 41.34
CA ASN A 712 -10.22 -7.69 42.25
C ASN A 712 -11.55 -8.38 42.55
N CYS A 713 -12.22 -8.91 41.52
CA CYS A 713 -13.49 -9.63 41.65
C CYS A 713 -13.34 -10.85 42.55
N ARG A 714 -12.29 -11.66 42.35
CA ARG A 714 -12.00 -12.83 43.19
C ARG A 714 -11.73 -12.44 44.64
N ASN A 715 -10.91 -11.42 44.86
CA ASN A 715 -10.54 -10.99 46.22
C ASN A 715 -11.73 -10.37 46.97
N ARG A 716 -12.59 -9.61 46.28
CA ARG A 716 -13.69 -8.86 46.91
C ARG A 716 -14.97 -9.69 47.05
N PHE A 717 -15.25 -10.58 46.09
CA PHE A 717 -16.53 -11.29 46.02
C PHE A 717 -16.39 -12.82 45.98
N GLY A 718 -15.17 -13.36 46.05
CA GLY A 718 -14.92 -14.81 46.06
C GLY A 718 -15.30 -15.54 44.77
N CYS A 719 -15.52 -14.82 43.66
CA CYS A 719 -15.95 -15.38 42.38
C CYS A 719 -15.21 -14.71 41.21
N THR A 720 -15.20 -15.38 40.06
CA THR A 720 -14.65 -14.82 38.82
C THR A 720 -15.54 -13.71 38.27
N LEU A 721 -14.99 -12.83 37.42
CA LEU A 721 -15.79 -11.80 36.77
C LEU A 721 -16.94 -12.41 35.95
N GLU A 722 -16.68 -13.53 35.28
CA GLU A 722 -17.69 -14.28 34.51
C GLU A 722 -18.85 -14.76 35.40
N GLN A 723 -18.54 -15.36 36.55
CA GLN A 723 -19.54 -15.77 37.54
C GLN A 723 -20.33 -14.57 38.07
N LEU A 724 -19.66 -13.45 38.33
CA LEU A 724 -20.33 -12.23 38.79
C LEU A 724 -21.26 -11.63 37.74
N LEU A 725 -20.86 -11.61 36.46
CA LEU A 725 -21.67 -11.13 35.35
C LEU A 725 -22.94 -11.98 35.19
N ALA A 726 -22.81 -13.30 35.27
CA ALA A 726 -23.90 -14.26 35.12
C ALA A 726 -24.86 -14.33 36.32
N LYS A 727 -24.46 -13.80 37.48
CA LYS A 727 -25.27 -13.83 38.71
C LYS A 727 -26.57 -13.04 38.55
N ALA A 728 -27.73 -13.64 38.78
CA ALA A 728 -29.02 -12.95 38.69
C ALA A 728 -29.16 -11.83 39.74
N ASP A 729 -28.97 -12.17 41.02
CA ASP A 729 -29.09 -11.23 42.14
C ASP A 729 -27.73 -10.67 42.56
N LYS A 730 -27.53 -9.37 42.34
CA LYS A 730 -26.28 -8.67 42.63
C LYS A 730 -26.47 -7.73 43.82
N THR A 731 -25.50 -7.68 44.74
CA THR A 731 -25.50 -6.65 45.80
C THR A 731 -25.27 -5.26 45.21
N GLU A 732 -25.56 -4.19 45.96
CA GLU A 732 -25.28 -2.81 45.53
C GLU A 732 -23.79 -2.60 45.22
N GLU A 733 -22.92 -3.19 46.04
CA GLU A 733 -21.48 -3.16 45.86
C GLU A 733 -21.04 -3.89 44.58
N GLN A 734 -21.63 -5.06 44.30
CA GLN A 734 -21.40 -5.82 43.06
C GLN A 734 -21.87 -5.04 41.83
N THR A 735 -23.03 -4.40 41.93
CA THR A 735 -23.60 -3.54 40.87
C THR A 735 -22.70 -2.34 40.60
N THR A 736 -22.22 -1.68 41.65
CA THR A 736 -21.28 -0.56 41.56
C THR A 736 -19.95 -0.99 40.95
N PHE A 737 -19.42 -2.16 41.35
CA PHE A 737 -18.21 -2.73 40.77
C PHE A 737 -18.36 -2.98 39.25
N LEU A 738 -19.45 -3.61 38.83
CA LEU A 738 -19.71 -3.85 37.41
C LEU A 738 -19.89 -2.54 36.62
N ARG A 739 -20.53 -1.53 37.22
CA ARG A 739 -20.62 -0.19 36.62
C ARG A 739 -19.23 0.40 36.36
N TYR A 740 -18.31 0.33 37.34
CA TYR A 740 -16.93 0.79 37.15
C TYR A 740 -16.17 -0.04 36.12
N TYR A 741 -16.39 -1.35 36.07
CA TYR A 741 -15.83 -2.23 35.05
C TYR A 741 -16.19 -1.76 33.64
N TYR A 742 -17.46 -1.48 33.36
CA TYR A 742 -17.89 -0.98 32.05
C TYR A 742 -17.37 0.43 31.76
N ILE A 743 -17.44 1.35 32.74
CA ILE A 743 -16.96 2.73 32.56
C ILE A 743 -15.46 2.77 32.29
N LYS A 744 -14.65 1.98 33.00
CA LYS A 744 -13.18 1.99 32.91
C LYS A 744 -12.66 1.07 31.80
N MET A 745 -13.52 0.31 31.12
CA MET A 745 -13.14 -0.51 29.96
C MET A 745 -12.36 0.33 28.94
N PRO A 746 -11.12 -0.06 28.55
CA PRO A 746 -10.28 0.74 27.66
C PRO A 746 -10.77 0.89 26.21
N VAL A 747 -11.75 0.08 25.81
CA VAL A 747 -12.33 0.04 24.47
C VAL A 747 -13.85 0.05 24.56
N SER A 748 -14.51 0.40 23.46
CA SER A 748 -15.94 0.19 23.30
C SER A 748 -16.23 -1.31 23.15
N GLN A 749 -17.31 -1.76 23.79
CA GLN A 749 -17.83 -3.13 23.71
C GLN A 749 -19.22 -3.17 23.05
N GLU A 750 -19.63 -2.09 22.39
CA GLU A 750 -20.93 -1.99 21.73
C GLU A 750 -21.05 -2.96 20.55
N ASN A 751 -22.29 -3.24 20.12
CA ASN A 751 -22.62 -4.23 19.10
C ASN A 751 -22.54 -3.66 17.68
N SER A 752 -21.50 -2.90 17.36
CA SER A 752 -21.22 -2.51 15.98
C SER A 752 -21.00 -3.74 15.10
N VAL A 753 -21.22 -3.59 13.79
CA VAL A 753 -21.03 -4.65 12.80
C VAL A 753 -19.64 -5.27 12.90
N MET A 754 -18.60 -4.46 13.05
CA MET A 754 -17.23 -4.94 13.14
C MET A 754 -16.93 -5.68 14.45
N ASN A 755 -17.47 -5.23 15.59
CA ASN A 755 -17.33 -5.98 16.84
C ASN A 755 -18.08 -7.31 16.80
N LYS A 756 -19.27 -7.35 16.17
CA LYS A 756 -20.02 -8.60 15.95
C LYS A 756 -19.23 -9.59 15.09
N ILE A 757 -18.69 -9.14 13.96
CA ILE A 757 -17.80 -9.95 13.10
C ILE A 757 -16.62 -10.48 13.91
N CYS A 758 -15.93 -9.60 14.65
CA CYS A 758 -14.78 -9.96 15.46
C CYS A 758 -15.12 -11.09 16.46
N ARG A 759 -16.23 -10.96 17.20
CA ARG A 759 -16.68 -11.96 18.18
C ARG A 759 -17.13 -13.27 17.53
N LYS A 760 -17.82 -13.22 16.39
CA LYS A 760 -18.24 -14.42 15.66
C LYS A 760 -17.03 -15.19 15.11
N VAL A 761 -16.02 -14.49 14.57
CA VAL A 761 -14.74 -15.10 14.16
C VAL A 761 -13.98 -15.69 15.36
N GLU A 762 -13.95 -14.99 16.49
CA GLU A 762 -13.39 -15.52 17.74
C GLU A 762 -14.07 -16.81 18.18
N GLY A 763 -15.40 -16.86 18.16
CA GLY A 763 -16.17 -18.05 18.51
C GLY A 763 -15.92 -19.21 17.54
N ALA A 764 -16.01 -18.96 16.23
CA ALA A 764 -15.84 -19.97 15.20
C ALA A 764 -14.44 -20.62 15.17
N LEU A 765 -13.43 -19.93 15.72
CA LEU A 765 -12.03 -20.34 15.73
C LEU A 765 -11.44 -20.47 17.14
N ALA A 766 -12.28 -20.56 18.19
CA ALA A 766 -11.81 -20.65 19.57
C ALA A 766 -10.91 -21.88 19.81
N GLY A 767 -11.33 -23.06 19.32
CA GLY A 767 -10.59 -24.33 19.47
C GLY A 767 -9.34 -24.45 18.58
N VAL A 768 -9.12 -23.52 17.64
CA VAL A 768 -7.97 -23.58 16.73
C VAL A 768 -6.65 -23.27 17.44
N LYS A 769 -6.68 -22.40 18.47
CA LYS A 769 -5.49 -22.09 19.28
C LYS A 769 -5.00 -23.28 20.12
N GLU A 770 -5.89 -24.23 20.39
CA GLU A 770 -5.65 -25.36 21.27
C GLU A 770 -5.21 -26.62 20.53
N LEU A 771 -5.13 -26.60 19.19
CA LEU A 771 -4.55 -27.70 18.43
C LEU A 771 -3.11 -27.91 18.91
N PRO A 772 -2.82 -28.99 19.64
CA PRO A 772 -1.47 -29.22 20.12
C PRO A 772 -0.58 -29.29 18.89
N ILE A 773 0.55 -28.59 18.92
CA ILE A 773 1.67 -28.91 18.03
C ILE A 773 2.19 -30.25 18.54
N ASN A 774 1.46 -31.32 18.21
CA ASN A 774 1.90 -32.67 18.46
C ASN A 774 3.02 -32.87 17.44
N VAL A 775 4.24 -32.55 17.89
CA VAL A 775 5.46 -32.83 17.17
C VAL A 775 5.51 -34.36 17.09
N LYS A 776 4.97 -34.92 16.01
CA LYS A 776 5.34 -36.27 15.61
C LYS A 776 6.86 -36.27 15.44
N ASP A 777 7.49 -37.40 15.71
CA ASP A 777 8.93 -37.61 15.50
C ASP A 777 9.27 -37.38 14.02
N TYR A 778 9.47 -36.12 13.61
CA TYR A 778 10.00 -35.78 12.30
C TYR A 778 11.48 -36.12 12.31
N ASP A 779 11.86 -37.01 11.40
CA ASP A 779 13.23 -37.42 11.23
C ASP A 779 14.04 -36.35 10.49
N TYR A 780 14.67 -35.45 11.25
CA TYR A 780 15.51 -34.39 10.72
C TYR A 780 16.79 -34.91 10.03
N SER A 781 17.11 -36.21 10.14
CA SER A 781 18.23 -36.79 9.38
C SER A 781 17.99 -36.72 7.88
N ARG A 782 16.72 -36.62 7.43
CA ARG A 782 16.36 -36.37 6.02
C ARG A 782 16.90 -35.07 5.45
N LEU A 783 17.25 -34.09 6.31
CA LEU A 783 17.84 -32.82 5.89
C LEU A 783 19.37 -32.92 5.68
N LYS A 784 19.97 -34.02 6.12
CA LYS A 784 21.42 -34.23 6.14
C LYS A 784 21.88 -35.07 4.95
N SER A 785 23.17 -34.97 4.64
CA SER A 785 23.84 -35.96 3.79
C SER A 785 24.55 -37.03 4.62
N ASP A 786 25.02 -38.08 3.95
CA ASP A 786 25.80 -39.16 4.56
C ASP A 786 27.21 -38.73 5.03
N SER A 787 27.58 -37.46 4.80
CA SER A 787 28.88 -36.90 5.17
C SER A 787 29.01 -36.75 6.69
N GLY A 788 29.88 -37.54 7.32
CA GLY A 788 30.25 -37.37 8.73
C GLY A 788 31.11 -36.12 8.98
N TYR A 789 31.16 -35.64 10.23
CA TYR A 789 32.02 -34.52 10.64
C TYR A 789 32.81 -34.82 11.93
N PRO A 790 34.04 -34.29 12.08
CA PRO A 790 34.80 -34.43 13.32
C PRO A 790 34.16 -33.69 14.51
N PRO A 791 34.16 -34.24 15.74
CA PRO A 791 33.63 -33.56 16.93
C PRO A 791 34.25 -32.19 17.22
N ILE A 792 35.52 -31.98 16.85
CA ILE A 792 36.21 -30.71 17.07
C ILE A 792 35.58 -29.57 16.24
N LYS A 793 35.23 -29.83 14.98
CA LYS A 793 34.56 -28.84 14.12
C LYS A 793 33.18 -28.47 14.65
N TYR A 794 32.43 -29.45 15.16
CA TYR A 794 31.14 -29.19 15.80
C TYR A 794 31.29 -28.21 16.98
N LYS A 795 32.31 -28.43 17.83
CA LYS A 795 32.58 -27.57 18.97
C LYS A 795 32.92 -26.13 18.55
N GLU A 796 33.81 -25.97 17.58
CA GLU A 796 34.23 -24.65 17.08
C GLU A 796 33.07 -23.87 16.43
N ILE A 797 32.22 -24.54 15.65
CA ILE A 797 31.01 -23.92 15.06
C ILE A 797 29.98 -23.58 16.16
N ALA A 798 29.83 -24.43 17.18
CA ALA A 798 28.94 -24.15 18.31
C ALA A 798 29.40 -22.90 19.11
N GLU A 799 30.71 -22.74 19.30
CA GLU A 799 31.30 -21.55 19.93
C GLU A 799 31.04 -20.29 19.09
N LEU A 800 31.26 -20.35 17.77
CA LEU A 800 30.95 -19.26 16.85
C LEU A 800 29.46 -18.90 16.89
N TYR A 801 28.57 -19.89 16.97
CA TYR A 801 27.13 -19.67 17.08
C TYR A 801 26.74 -18.95 18.37
N CYS A 802 27.40 -19.27 19.49
CA CYS A 802 27.19 -18.57 20.75
C CYS A 802 27.56 -17.08 20.66
N VAL A 803 28.67 -16.76 19.98
CA VAL A 803 29.09 -15.35 19.74
C VAL A 803 28.03 -14.63 18.91
N HIS A 804 27.65 -15.20 17.77
CA HIS A 804 26.63 -14.64 16.89
C HIS A 804 25.30 -14.40 17.62
N ARG A 805 24.87 -15.34 18.47
CA ARG A 805 23.66 -15.20 19.28
C ARG A 805 23.75 -14.05 20.29
N SER A 806 24.92 -13.82 20.89
CA SER A 806 25.14 -12.69 21.79
C SER A 806 24.99 -11.37 21.04
N GLU A 807 25.61 -11.25 19.87
CA GLU A 807 25.55 -10.05 19.02
C GLU A 807 24.10 -9.74 18.59
N VAL A 808 23.34 -10.76 18.19
CA VAL A 808 21.92 -10.62 17.85
C VAL A 808 21.10 -10.16 19.06
N LYS A 809 21.40 -10.67 20.25
CA LYS A 809 20.71 -10.28 21.50
C LYS A 809 21.00 -8.82 21.87
N ASP A 810 22.26 -8.40 21.75
CA ASP A 810 22.67 -7.02 22.04
C ASP A 810 22.03 -6.05 21.04
N TYR A 811 21.95 -6.43 19.76
CA TYR A 811 21.20 -5.69 18.75
C TYR A 811 19.70 -5.58 19.07
N MET A 812 19.05 -6.70 19.45
CA MET A 812 17.64 -6.67 19.84
C MET A 812 17.38 -5.76 21.05
N ALA A 813 18.32 -5.68 21.99
CA ALA A 813 18.25 -4.78 23.14
C ALA A 813 18.37 -3.30 22.71
N LEU A 814 19.29 -2.98 21.79
CA LEU A 814 19.42 -1.64 21.20
C LEU A 814 18.17 -1.21 20.42
N ARG A 815 17.53 -2.14 19.71
CA ARG A 815 16.25 -1.92 19.03
C ARG A 815 15.11 -1.64 20.00
N ALA A 816 15.00 -2.42 21.09
CA ALA A 816 14.00 -2.19 22.13
C ALA A 816 14.17 -0.81 22.82
N ALA A 817 15.40 -0.27 22.85
CA ALA A 817 15.69 1.08 23.34
C ALA A 817 15.35 2.20 22.34
N GLY A 818 14.85 1.88 21.14
CA GLY A 818 14.42 2.87 20.14
C GLY A 818 15.56 3.60 19.43
N LEU A 819 16.77 3.03 19.45
CA LEU A 819 17.97 3.60 18.82
C LEU A 819 18.18 3.12 17.37
N VAL A 820 17.25 2.35 16.81
CA VAL A 820 17.34 1.62 15.52
C VAL A 820 16.04 1.81 14.71
N LEU A 821 16.11 1.87 13.38
CA LEU A 821 15.06 2.31 12.45
C LEU A 821 14.40 1.13 11.68
N SER A 822 13.24 0.68 12.19
CA SER A 822 12.16 -0.04 11.46
C SER A 822 12.07 -1.58 11.55
N ASP A 823 10.87 -2.09 11.24
CA ASP A 823 10.45 -3.49 11.41
C ASP A 823 10.65 -4.38 10.18
N GLU A 824 10.93 -3.80 9.01
CA GLU A 824 10.94 -4.52 7.72
C GLU A 824 12.32 -5.10 7.33
N GLU A 825 13.38 -4.84 8.11
CA GLU A 825 14.77 -5.19 7.76
C GLU A 825 15.47 -6.11 8.79
N VAL A 826 14.69 -6.77 9.66
CA VAL A 826 15.18 -7.66 10.74
C VAL A 826 15.96 -8.88 10.23
N GLN A 827 15.83 -9.24 8.94
CA GLN A 827 16.58 -10.35 8.34
C GLN A 827 18.03 -10.02 7.98
N VAL A 828 18.49 -8.77 8.15
CA VAL A 828 19.83 -8.32 7.73
C VAL A 828 20.75 -8.00 8.92
N ILE A 829 20.58 -8.65 10.06
CA ILE A 829 21.74 -8.90 10.94
C ILE A 829 22.49 -10.04 10.30
N ASP A 830 23.63 -9.69 9.70
CA ASP A 830 24.25 -10.38 8.59
C ASP A 830 24.62 -11.85 8.91
N GLY A 831 23.73 -12.79 8.54
CA GLY A 831 24.07 -14.21 8.47
C GLY A 831 25.32 -14.45 7.63
N ARG A 832 25.70 -13.54 6.71
CA ARG A 832 26.90 -13.69 5.88
C ARG A 832 28.19 -13.60 6.68
N THR A 833 28.26 -12.80 7.75
CA THR A 833 29.47 -12.72 8.60
C THR A 833 29.67 -14.04 9.36
N PHE A 834 28.59 -14.59 9.91
CA PHE A 834 28.62 -15.94 10.51
C PHE A 834 29.02 -17.00 9.47
N VAL A 835 28.39 -16.99 8.29
CA VAL A 835 28.70 -17.95 7.21
C VAL A 835 30.19 -17.88 6.84
N GLU A 836 30.75 -16.67 6.72
CA GLU A 836 32.16 -16.47 6.38
C GLU A 836 33.11 -17.05 7.43
N ASP A 837 32.84 -16.81 8.71
CA ASP A 837 33.66 -17.35 9.80
C ASP A 837 33.44 -18.86 9.99
N ALA A 838 32.23 -19.36 9.79
CA ALA A 838 31.90 -20.78 9.84
C ALA A 838 32.63 -21.57 8.73
N TYR A 839 32.72 -21.03 7.52
CA TYR A 839 33.48 -21.67 6.43
C TYR A 839 35.00 -21.65 6.66
N ARG A 840 35.54 -20.75 7.50
CA ARG A 840 36.96 -20.80 7.91
C ARG A 840 37.25 -21.98 8.82
N ILE A 841 36.26 -22.40 9.60
CA ILE A 841 36.33 -23.54 10.52
C ILE A 841 35.99 -24.85 9.77
N CYS A 842 34.94 -24.84 8.94
CA CYS A 842 34.51 -25.99 8.15
C CYS A 842 34.35 -25.62 6.66
N ASN A 843 35.37 -25.92 5.86
CA ASN A 843 35.42 -25.62 4.42
C ASN A 843 34.63 -26.59 3.52
N ASP A 844 33.87 -27.50 4.13
CA ASP A 844 33.04 -28.50 3.47
C ASP A 844 31.57 -28.15 3.78
N ALA A 845 30.81 -27.85 2.72
CA ALA A 845 29.43 -27.37 2.84
C ALA A 845 28.47 -28.46 3.35
N GLU A 846 28.75 -29.72 3.03
CA GLU A 846 27.96 -30.89 3.46
C GLU A 846 28.16 -31.13 4.96
N GLN A 847 29.42 -31.10 5.42
CA GLN A 847 29.76 -31.20 6.84
C GLN A 847 29.21 -30.02 7.64
N LEU A 848 29.33 -28.79 7.11
CA LEU A 848 28.82 -27.59 7.77
C LEU A 848 27.29 -27.64 7.90
N CYS A 849 26.59 -28.05 6.84
CA CYS A 849 25.14 -28.27 6.85
C CYS A 849 24.75 -29.27 7.95
N ASN A 850 25.40 -30.43 8.00
CA ASN A 850 25.15 -31.46 9.00
C ASN A 850 25.40 -30.96 10.44
N ILE A 851 26.47 -30.19 10.67
CA ILE A 851 26.76 -29.56 11.97
C ILE A 851 25.65 -28.57 12.36
N VAL A 852 25.24 -27.68 11.44
CA VAL A 852 24.23 -26.65 11.70
C VAL A 852 22.85 -27.27 11.95
N ILE A 853 22.47 -28.31 11.19
CA ILE A 853 21.25 -29.08 11.43
C ILE A 853 21.30 -29.71 12.82
N ASP A 854 22.37 -30.44 13.14
CA ASP A 854 22.49 -31.11 14.45
C ASP A 854 22.47 -30.07 15.61
N LEU A 855 23.11 -28.91 15.44
CA LEU A 855 23.04 -27.81 16.41
C LEU A 855 21.61 -27.31 16.64
N CYS A 856 20.83 -27.13 15.58
CA CYS A 856 19.51 -26.49 15.64
C CYS A 856 18.35 -27.47 15.89
N TYR A 857 18.50 -28.73 15.49
CA TYR A 857 17.46 -29.76 15.57
C TYR A 857 17.61 -30.69 16.77
N ARG A 858 18.84 -31.00 17.24
CA ARG A 858 19.04 -31.75 18.51
C ARG A 858 18.73 -30.92 19.75
N THR A 859 18.64 -29.60 19.60
CA THR A 859 18.42 -28.66 20.69
C THR A 859 17.23 -27.74 20.38
N ASN A 860 16.87 -26.88 21.35
CA ASN A 860 15.83 -25.85 21.16
C ASN A 860 16.36 -24.57 20.49
N GLN A 861 17.50 -24.62 19.82
CA GLN A 861 18.08 -23.47 19.11
C GLN A 861 17.27 -23.14 17.84
N SER A 862 17.58 -21.99 17.24
CA SER A 862 16.78 -21.45 16.13
C SER A 862 16.90 -22.32 14.88
N LYS A 863 15.81 -22.96 14.46
CA LYS A 863 15.74 -23.69 13.18
C LYS A 863 15.70 -22.74 11.98
N GLN A 864 15.22 -21.50 12.15
CA GLN A 864 15.32 -20.45 11.13
C GLN A 864 16.77 -20.24 10.72
N PHE A 865 17.68 -20.23 11.70
CA PHE A 865 19.10 -20.08 11.46
C PHE A 865 19.65 -21.22 10.58
N ALA A 866 19.22 -22.46 10.79
CA ALA A 866 19.64 -23.57 9.93
C ALA A 866 19.24 -23.35 8.45
N TRP A 867 18.03 -22.85 8.21
CA TRP A 867 17.56 -22.50 6.86
C TRP A 867 18.30 -21.29 6.27
N ASP A 868 18.57 -20.26 7.07
CA ASP A 868 19.28 -19.07 6.62
C ASP A 868 20.73 -19.37 6.21
N ILE A 869 21.36 -20.35 6.86
CA ILE A 869 22.78 -20.71 6.67
C ILE A 869 22.96 -21.85 5.66
N ALA A 870 22.10 -22.87 5.72
CA ALA A 870 22.29 -24.13 4.99
C ALA A 870 21.11 -24.49 4.07
N GLY A 871 20.14 -23.59 3.86
CA GLY A 871 18.92 -23.86 3.07
C GLY A 871 19.20 -24.40 1.66
N GLU A 872 20.20 -23.84 0.95
CA GLU A 872 20.59 -24.33 -0.39
C GLU A 872 21.08 -25.79 -0.35
N THR A 873 21.95 -26.12 0.60
CA THR A 873 22.47 -27.48 0.79
C THR A 873 21.37 -28.45 1.21
N ILE A 874 20.47 -28.04 2.11
CA ILE A 874 19.30 -28.84 2.53
C ILE A 874 18.42 -29.19 1.32
N ILE A 875 18.12 -28.21 0.46
CA ILE A 875 17.31 -28.44 -0.74
C ILE A 875 18.01 -29.40 -1.71
N SER A 876 19.32 -29.27 -1.89
CA SER A 876 20.12 -30.20 -2.71
C SER A 876 20.02 -31.64 -2.19
N HIS A 877 20.09 -31.86 -0.87
CA HIS A 877 19.93 -33.19 -0.28
C HIS A 877 18.53 -33.76 -0.52
N LEU A 878 17.49 -32.96 -0.27
CA LEU A 878 16.11 -33.38 -0.46
C LEU A 878 15.83 -33.75 -1.92
N LEU A 879 16.36 -32.98 -2.88
CA LEU A 879 16.25 -33.30 -4.31
C LEU A 879 16.92 -34.64 -4.63
N LYS A 880 18.17 -34.87 -4.19
CA LYS A 880 18.87 -36.14 -4.40
C LYS A 880 18.10 -37.32 -3.80
N ALA A 881 17.57 -37.15 -2.59
CA ALA A 881 16.81 -38.18 -1.89
C ALA A 881 15.46 -38.50 -2.55
N ASN A 882 14.89 -37.57 -3.34
CA ASN A 882 13.62 -37.72 -4.04
C ASN A 882 13.78 -37.83 -5.56
N GLU A 883 14.92 -38.34 -6.04
CA GLU A 883 15.21 -38.53 -7.48
C GLU A 883 15.02 -37.27 -8.35
N TYR A 884 15.24 -36.10 -7.73
CA TYR A 884 15.01 -34.77 -8.31
C TYR A 884 13.55 -34.49 -8.70
N MET A 885 12.60 -35.21 -8.11
CA MET A 885 11.17 -34.98 -8.33
C MET A 885 10.65 -33.85 -7.46
N ILE A 886 9.83 -32.99 -8.06
CA ILE A 886 9.13 -31.90 -7.37
C ILE A 886 7.63 -32.01 -7.65
N SER A 887 6.81 -31.76 -6.64
CA SER A 887 5.35 -31.80 -6.73
C SER A 887 4.74 -30.48 -6.27
N TYR A 888 3.86 -29.91 -7.09
CA TYR A 888 3.22 -28.65 -6.77
C TYR A 888 1.84 -28.50 -7.42
N PRO A 889 0.94 -27.71 -6.81
CA PRO A 889 -0.40 -27.50 -7.35
C PRO A 889 -0.36 -26.54 -8.55
N ILE A 890 -0.98 -26.93 -9.67
CA ILE A 890 -1.18 -26.11 -10.87
C ILE A 890 -2.68 -25.89 -11.09
N ALA A 891 -3.06 -24.71 -11.58
CA ALA A 891 -4.45 -24.41 -11.88
C ALA A 891 -4.98 -25.37 -12.95
N ASP A 892 -6.09 -26.03 -12.63
CA ASP A 892 -6.75 -27.03 -13.48
C ASP A 892 -8.26 -26.92 -13.24
N PRO A 893 -9.07 -26.54 -14.25
CA PRO A 893 -10.54 -26.48 -14.12
C PRO A 893 -11.18 -27.78 -13.63
N GLU A 894 -10.56 -28.93 -13.90
CA GLU A 894 -11.01 -30.27 -13.48
C GLU A 894 -10.28 -30.79 -12.23
N GLY A 895 -9.44 -29.95 -11.61
CA GLY A 895 -8.63 -30.31 -10.44
C GLY A 895 -9.45 -30.63 -9.19
N ASP A 896 -8.92 -31.51 -8.34
CA ASP A 896 -9.57 -31.99 -7.09
C ASP A 896 -9.35 -31.06 -5.89
N ILE A 897 -8.46 -30.07 -6.01
CA ILE A 897 -8.11 -29.14 -4.93
C ILE A 897 -8.79 -27.80 -5.19
N GLU A 898 -9.75 -27.43 -4.36
CA GLU A 898 -10.33 -26.09 -4.40
C GLU A 898 -9.58 -25.13 -3.46
N PHE A 899 -9.17 -23.98 -3.98
CA PHE A 899 -8.53 -22.92 -3.20
C PHE A 899 -8.73 -21.55 -3.84
N LYS A 900 -9.13 -20.54 -3.08
CA LYS A 900 -9.36 -19.16 -3.55
C LYS A 900 -10.24 -19.03 -4.81
N GLY A 901 -11.28 -19.86 -4.91
CA GLY A 901 -12.24 -19.86 -6.02
C GLY A 901 -11.69 -20.44 -7.33
N GLU A 902 -10.52 -21.07 -7.30
CA GLU A 902 -9.90 -21.80 -8.41
C GLU A 902 -9.75 -23.27 -8.04
N ARG A 903 -9.62 -24.11 -9.07
CA ARG A 903 -9.32 -25.54 -8.93
C ARG A 903 -7.88 -25.84 -9.32
N TYR A 904 -7.27 -26.79 -8.63
CA TYR A 904 -5.89 -27.20 -8.83
C TYR A 904 -5.76 -28.72 -8.86
N ALA A 905 -4.80 -29.18 -9.65
CA ALA A 905 -4.31 -30.56 -9.62
C ALA A 905 -2.83 -30.55 -9.21
N MET A 906 -2.36 -31.64 -8.59
CA MET A 906 -0.94 -31.80 -8.31
C MET A 906 -0.20 -32.21 -9.59
N LEU A 907 0.76 -31.40 -10.00
CA LEU A 907 1.72 -31.73 -11.05
C LEU A 907 3.03 -32.18 -10.40
N THR A 908 3.55 -33.31 -10.83
CA THR A 908 4.89 -33.78 -10.47
C THR A 908 5.79 -33.69 -11.70
N SER A 909 6.91 -33.00 -11.59
CA SER A 909 7.92 -32.92 -12.65
C SER A 909 9.33 -33.16 -12.13
N ARG A 910 10.24 -33.54 -13.02
CA ARG A 910 11.65 -33.77 -12.71
C ARG A 910 12.40 -32.46 -12.85
N TYR A 911 13.15 -32.08 -11.82
CA TYR A 911 13.95 -30.87 -11.80
C TYR A 911 15.28 -31.12 -12.52
N GLU A 912 15.42 -30.60 -13.73
CA GLU A 912 16.65 -30.63 -14.54
C GLU A 912 17.56 -29.43 -14.19
N GLY A 913 17.95 -29.31 -12.91
CA GLY A 913 18.86 -28.27 -12.45
C GLY A 913 20.29 -28.76 -12.28
N ALA A 914 21.05 -28.72 -13.37
CA ALA A 914 22.51 -28.71 -13.51
C ALA A 914 23.36 -29.65 -12.61
N ASP A 915 23.92 -30.70 -13.24
CA ASP A 915 25.27 -31.19 -12.89
C ASP A 915 26.33 -30.07 -12.97
#